data_AF-A0A9Q3CNL6-F1
#
_entry.id   AF-A0A9Q3CNL6-F1
#
_cell.length_a   1.000
_cell.length_b   1.000
_cell.length_c   1.000
_cell.angle_alpha   90.00
_cell.angle_beta   90.00
_cell.angle_gamma   90.00
#
_symmetry.space_group_name_H-M   'P 1'
#
loop_
_entity.id
_entity.type
_entity.pdbx_description
1 polymer ?
#
loop_
_entity_poly.entity_id
_entity_poly.type
_entity_poly.pdbx_seq_one_letter_code
_entity_poly.pdbx_strand_id
1 'polypeptide(L)'
;MDICNCSKCSQYTFTTPDGKIQKGLLVHRSTRTRHWRNLTNESDTTMLSRLFPNLLLNETEKSSATTESDNSTEYESDFVGDFMKESEIAYLILEYIMWLNLDAGLSKENCQKARDKLIHVVEAIHHRNGAECNLTNLVPCDVRSIIKMLQLDVKFEKYVCCSECFSLYDAELAPEECGYQASLTSQPCGTDLFYSLRILPEAQEKVFAKDLNVPSRRWTLGQIFPQNKPRPRVPKSVFIAQSLVDWIKWFLNIPGMEEIIHKWKDELESQPPEPIVDVAQGSMWQTIFPKEPRGNSLILGLSLFIDWFNPLQNKLSGRQASMGVIALNCLNLPPRLRYQPTFTYLSGIIPGPNQPNMFTISNILGPLVNELLEFNRGIMIRTPKYPKGRKVIVKLAALIGDVVATHKVAGFMSHSANSFCTWCDITINQKKELKLGRCRSGRDVRNTSFAYRKLESHTKKEKLAKKTGIRWSELNRLPYWNPVLNVTLGVMHNWFEGILQHHFNDRWGFARNSARRHDSSASNSNSDSEAMDSSQNNYQSKNFGFSDSNKKTLISQIYEVVVPKGVTRIRKRLGESHCGRLKASEFNALFNIYIPLAVLDVLFSDQQDFNFDSEQFMINLCALVQCTSIVTSKALNKDDSLKFSQTYEVYQATSFELFENVKLNPNHHYAMHLPDHLDWWGPPMGVSEFDGEHLVEILQNIKNNHLNGWKVKENSLIKKQNIWKTPGISQINSPTLEGLSRPCKVERWNEDFINYY
;
A
#
# COMPACT_ATOMS: atom_id res chain seq x y z
N MET A 1 29.34 -8.56 1.58
CA MET A 1 29.38 -8.17 0.17
C MET A 1 30.40 -9.08 -0.47
N ASP A 2 30.05 -9.75 -1.56
CA ASP A 2 30.92 -10.67 -2.28
C ASP A 2 31.30 -10.03 -3.62
N ILE A 3 32.45 -10.37 -4.16
CA ILE A 3 32.92 -9.85 -5.46
C ILE A 3 32.31 -10.69 -6.58
N CYS A 4 31.62 -10.05 -7.53
CA CYS A 4 31.15 -10.70 -8.75
C CYS A 4 32.05 -10.39 -9.94
N ASN A 5 32.49 -11.45 -10.63
CA ASN A 5 33.38 -11.39 -11.79
C ASN A 5 32.72 -11.86 -13.10
N CYS A 6 31.40 -11.70 -13.24
CA CYS A 6 30.70 -12.06 -14.47
C CYS A 6 31.17 -11.22 -15.68
N SER A 7 30.79 -11.60 -16.90
CA SER A 7 31.21 -10.91 -18.13
C SER A 7 30.88 -9.40 -18.15
N LYS A 8 29.81 -8.96 -17.48
CA LYS A 8 29.48 -7.54 -17.31
C LYS A 8 30.22 -6.87 -16.14
N CYS A 9 30.40 -7.56 -15.02
CA CYS A 9 31.02 -6.97 -13.82
C CYS A 9 32.54 -6.93 -13.87
N SER A 10 33.15 -7.83 -14.61
CA SER A 10 34.61 -7.87 -14.84
C SER A 10 35.13 -6.64 -15.60
N GLN A 11 34.24 -5.85 -16.20
CA GLN A 11 34.54 -4.55 -16.83
C GLN A 11 34.73 -3.43 -15.82
N TYR A 12 34.27 -3.61 -14.58
CA TYR A 12 34.39 -2.63 -13.51
C TYR A 12 35.54 -3.03 -12.58
N THR A 13 36.14 -2.02 -11.95
CA THR A 13 37.16 -2.18 -10.91
C THR A 13 36.76 -1.38 -9.69
N PHE A 14 37.04 -1.88 -8.50
CA PHE A 14 36.90 -1.12 -7.26
C PHE A 14 38.15 -1.27 -6.40
N THR A 15 38.40 -0.27 -5.56
CA THR A 15 39.53 -0.26 -4.64
C THR A 15 39.09 -0.82 -3.30
N THR A 16 39.77 -1.85 -2.82
CA THR A 16 39.52 -2.45 -1.51
C THR A 16 40.03 -1.52 -0.39
N PRO A 17 39.58 -1.69 0.87
CA PRO A 17 40.02 -0.86 1.99
C PRO A 17 41.54 -0.87 2.25
N ASP A 18 42.25 -1.90 1.77
CA ASP A 18 43.72 -2.02 1.78
C ASP A 18 44.40 -1.38 0.55
N GLY A 19 43.67 -0.61 -0.26
CA GLY A 19 44.22 0.16 -1.39
C GLY A 19 44.47 -0.63 -2.67
N LYS A 20 44.06 -1.90 -2.74
CA LYS A 20 44.26 -2.75 -3.93
C LYS A 20 43.10 -2.60 -4.91
N ILE A 21 43.42 -2.47 -6.19
CA ILE A 21 42.43 -2.40 -7.26
C ILE A 21 42.07 -3.83 -7.67
N GLN A 22 40.79 -4.19 -7.54
CA GLN A 22 40.28 -5.52 -7.90
C GLN A 22 39.20 -5.40 -8.98
N LYS A 23 39.22 -6.32 -9.96
CA LYS A 23 38.19 -6.43 -10.99
C LYS A 23 36.91 -7.05 -10.41
N GLY A 24 35.75 -6.60 -10.88
CA GLY A 24 34.44 -7.05 -10.44
C GLY A 24 33.61 -5.93 -9.79
N LEU A 25 32.38 -6.26 -9.40
CA LEU A 25 31.49 -5.39 -8.64
C LEU A 25 31.16 -6.03 -7.29
N LEU A 26 31.08 -5.23 -6.22
CA LEU A 26 30.62 -5.70 -4.92
C LEU A 26 29.11 -5.91 -4.95
N VAL A 27 28.68 -7.17 -4.80
CA VAL A 27 27.28 -7.57 -4.78
C VAL A 27 26.91 -8.05 -3.38
N HIS A 28 25.73 -7.68 -2.88
CA HIS A 28 25.29 -8.13 -1.57
C HIS A 28 25.00 -9.64 -1.59
N ARG A 29 25.27 -10.34 -0.48
CA ARG A 29 25.16 -11.82 -0.41
C ARG A 29 23.74 -12.30 -0.71
N SER A 30 22.73 -11.52 -0.32
CA SER A 30 21.31 -11.80 -0.56
C SER A 30 20.81 -11.48 -1.97
N THR A 31 21.55 -10.68 -2.77
CA THR A 31 21.15 -10.30 -4.14
C THR A 31 22.05 -10.94 -5.20
N ARG A 32 23.04 -11.74 -4.78
CA ARG A 32 24.02 -12.39 -5.66
C ARG A 32 23.34 -13.27 -6.71
N THR A 33 22.54 -14.25 -6.33
CA THR A 33 21.88 -15.16 -7.28
C THR A 33 21.04 -14.41 -8.32
N ARG A 34 20.41 -13.30 -7.92
CA ARG A 34 19.66 -12.40 -8.80
C ARG A 34 20.55 -11.69 -9.82
N HIS A 35 21.70 -11.18 -9.37
CA HIS A 35 22.70 -10.58 -10.25
C HIS A 35 23.10 -11.54 -11.39
N TRP A 36 23.27 -12.83 -11.10
CA TRP A 36 23.61 -13.84 -12.10
C TRP A 36 22.43 -14.20 -13.02
N ARG A 37 21.18 -14.23 -12.52
CA ARG A 37 19.98 -14.48 -13.35
C ARG A 37 19.64 -13.33 -14.31
N ASN A 38 19.91 -12.08 -13.94
CA ASN A 38 19.64 -10.94 -14.82
C ASN A 38 20.57 -10.89 -16.03
N LEU A 39 21.69 -11.62 -16.02
CA LEU A 39 22.60 -11.73 -17.16
C LEU A 39 22.05 -12.67 -18.26
N THR A 40 21.14 -13.58 -17.93
CA THR A 40 20.61 -14.60 -18.87
C THR A 40 19.28 -14.21 -19.53
N ASN A 41 18.58 -13.19 -19.02
CA ASN A 41 17.20 -12.84 -19.45
C ASN A 41 17.12 -11.69 -20.49
N GLU A 42 18.23 -11.14 -20.98
CA GLU A 42 18.21 -10.08 -22.01
C GLU A 42 17.83 -10.59 -23.42
N SER A 43 17.57 -11.89 -23.60
CA SER A 43 17.23 -12.51 -24.89
C SER A 43 15.73 -12.65 -25.20
N ASP A 44 14.82 -12.30 -24.29
CA ASP A 44 13.39 -12.70 -24.38
C ASP A 44 12.45 -11.71 -25.12
N THR A 45 12.97 -10.68 -25.79
CA THR A 45 12.17 -9.73 -26.59
C THR A 45 11.59 -10.28 -27.91
N THR A 46 11.54 -11.61 -28.09
CA THR A 46 11.40 -12.21 -29.42
C THR A 46 10.05 -12.82 -29.79
N MET A 47 9.06 -12.98 -28.89
CA MET A 47 7.79 -13.66 -29.27
C MET A 47 6.69 -12.72 -29.77
N LEU A 48 6.37 -11.65 -29.05
CA LEU A 48 5.34 -10.68 -29.47
C LEU A 48 5.75 -9.93 -30.75
N SER A 49 7.03 -9.60 -30.88
CA SER A 49 7.63 -9.00 -32.08
C SER A 49 7.60 -9.92 -33.31
N ARG A 50 7.59 -11.25 -33.11
CA ARG A 50 7.45 -12.23 -34.21
C ARG A 50 5.99 -12.47 -34.62
N LEU A 51 5.04 -12.37 -33.70
CA LEU A 51 3.62 -12.62 -33.97
C LEU A 51 2.86 -11.36 -34.41
N PHE A 52 3.29 -10.17 -33.97
CA PHE A 52 2.63 -8.88 -34.25
C PHE A 52 3.66 -7.80 -34.68
N PRO A 53 4.42 -8.01 -35.77
CA PRO A 53 5.53 -7.14 -36.15
C PRO A 53 5.11 -5.69 -36.50
N ASN A 54 3.89 -5.49 -37.02
CA ASN A 54 3.44 -4.19 -37.52
C ASN A 54 2.89 -3.24 -36.43
N LEU A 55 2.64 -3.73 -35.22
CA LEU A 55 2.10 -2.91 -34.12
C LEU A 55 3.19 -2.24 -33.26
N LEU A 56 4.44 -2.72 -33.34
CA LEU A 56 5.59 -2.15 -32.62
C LEU A 56 6.40 -1.14 -33.45
N LEU A 57 6.07 -0.94 -34.73
CA LEU A 57 6.87 -0.16 -35.69
C LEU A 57 6.37 1.27 -35.95
N ASN A 58 5.37 1.77 -35.23
CA ASN A 58 4.93 3.18 -35.37
C ASN A 58 5.79 4.19 -34.58
N GLU A 59 6.96 3.82 -34.07
CA GLU A 59 7.88 4.74 -33.38
C GLU A 59 8.88 5.46 -34.31
N THR A 60 8.92 5.16 -35.60
CA THR A 60 9.88 5.81 -36.52
C THR A 60 9.28 6.01 -37.91
N GLU A 61 8.58 7.13 -38.12
CA GLU A 61 8.65 7.95 -39.34
C GLU A 61 7.61 9.08 -39.30
N LYS A 62 8.02 10.24 -38.77
CA LYS A 62 7.50 11.54 -39.19
C LYS A 62 8.68 12.45 -39.47
N SER A 63 9.26 12.33 -40.65
CA SER A 63 10.07 13.38 -41.26
C SER A 63 10.20 13.18 -42.77
N SER A 64 9.40 13.91 -43.55
CA SER A 64 9.88 14.75 -44.65
C SER A 64 8.70 15.34 -45.41
N ALA A 65 8.90 16.56 -45.90
CA ALA A 65 7.91 17.44 -46.48
C ALA A 65 7.94 17.39 -48.02
N THR A 66 6.78 17.75 -48.61
CA THR A 66 6.53 18.41 -49.91
C THR A 66 6.97 17.76 -51.22
N THR A 67 5.98 17.52 -52.11
CA THR A 67 5.82 18.30 -53.37
C THR A 67 4.41 18.12 -53.94
N GLU A 68 3.84 19.23 -54.42
CA GLU A 68 2.57 19.33 -55.16
C GLU A 68 2.71 18.82 -56.60
N SER A 69 1.64 18.20 -57.12
CA SER A 69 1.17 18.43 -58.49
C SER A 69 -0.26 17.87 -58.69
N ASP A 70 -1.11 18.73 -59.24
CA ASP A 70 -2.50 18.49 -59.69
C ASP A 70 -2.71 17.24 -60.57
N ASN A 71 -3.85 16.56 -60.38
CA ASN A 71 -4.86 16.43 -61.44
C ASN A 71 -6.18 15.85 -60.94
N SER A 72 -7.22 16.22 -61.66
CA SER A 72 -8.66 16.17 -61.36
C SER A 72 -9.36 14.82 -61.59
N THR A 73 -10.52 14.70 -60.93
CA THR A 73 -11.77 13.97 -61.28
C THR A 73 -11.73 12.44 -61.43
N GLU A 74 -12.42 11.73 -60.54
CA GLU A 74 -13.71 11.06 -60.83
C GLU A 74 -14.31 10.40 -59.57
N TYR A 75 -15.64 10.45 -59.47
CA TYR A 75 -16.45 9.80 -58.45
C TYR A 75 -16.54 8.30 -58.74
N GLU A 76 -15.95 7.46 -57.90
CA GLU A 76 -16.36 6.05 -57.75
C GLU A 76 -16.41 5.65 -56.27
N SER A 77 -17.48 4.94 -55.95
CA SER A 77 -17.91 4.57 -54.62
C SER A 77 -17.10 3.39 -54.07
N ASP A 78 -15.98 3.67 -53.40
CA ASP A 78 -15.25 2.65 -52.63
C ASP A 78 -15.41 2.91 -51.13
N PHE A 79 -16.55 2.47 -50.58
CA PHE A 79 -16.63 2.14 -49.16
C PHE A 79 -16.18 0.67 -48.97
N VAL A 80 -14.97 0.35 -49.41
CA VAL A 80 -14.27 -0.85 -48.94
C VAL A 80 -13.52 -0.43 -47.70
N GLY A 81 -14.20 -0.45 -46.56
CA GLY A 81 -13.56 -0.25 -45.27
C GLY A 81 -12.44 -1.27 -45.12
N ASP A 82 -11.21 -0.80 -45.04
CA ASP A 82 -10.02 -1.63 -44.87
C ASP A 82 -10.23 -2.51 -43.62
N PHE A 83 -10.40 -3.82 -43.81
CA PHE A 83 -10.65 -4.74 -42.70
C PHE A 83 -9.40 -4.80 -41.83
N MET A 84 -9.55 -4.62 -40.51
CA MET A 84 -8.47 -4.86 -39.55
C MET A 84 -7.84 -6.23 -39.81
N LYS A 85 -6.51 -6.30 -39.76
CA LYS A 85 -5.78 -7.56 -40.03
C LYS A 85 -6.16 -8.60 -38.98
N GLU A 86 -6.17 -9.89 -39.35
CA GLU A 86 -6.46 -10.99 -38.41
C GLU A 86 -5.63 -10.91 -37.12
N SER A 87 -4.37 -10.48 -37.25
CA SER A 87 -3.46 -10.27 -36.12
C SER A 87 -3.92 -9.16 -35.17
N GLU A 88 -4.49 -8.07 -35.69
CA GLU A 88 -5.02 -6.97 -34.89
C GLU A 88 -6.30 -7.40 -34.16
N ILE A 89 -7.18 -8.12 -34.86
CA ILE A 89 -8.40 -8.63 -34.25
C ILE A 89 -8.09 -9.67 -33.17
N ALA A 90 -7.17 -10.60 -33.44
CA ALA A 90 -6.70 -11.56 -32.44
C ALA A 90 -6.15 -10.84 -31.21
N TYR A 91 -5.35 -9.80 -31.41
CA TYR A 91 -4.79 -8.98 -30.33
C TYR A 91 -5.87 -8.29 -29.49
N LEU A 92 -6.88 -7.67 -30.11
CA LEU A 92 -8.03 -7.08 -29.39
C LEU A 92 -8.81 -8.12 -28.57
N ILE A 93 -9.01 -9.31 -29.13
CA ILE A 93 -9.69 -10.40 -28.40
C ILE A 93 -8.83 -10.82 -27.19
N LEU A 94 -7.51 -10.99 -27.36
CA LEU A 94 -6.61 -11.34 -26.26
C LEU A 94 -6.68 -10.32 -25.12
N GLU A 95 -6.65 -9.04 -25.45
CA GLU A 95 -6.76 -7.94 -24.49
C GLU A 95 -8.11 -7.93 -23.76
N TYR A 96 -9.21 -8.08 -24.51
CA TYR A 96 -10.54 -8.13 -23.93
C TYR A 96 -10.72 -9.33 -22.99
N ILE A 97 -10.22 -10.51 -23.38
CA ILE A 97 -10.29 -11.71 -22.53
C ILE A 97 -9.43 -11.55 -21.27
N MET A 98 -8.28 -10.86 -21.36
CA MET A 98 -7.48 -10.52 -20.17
C MET A 98 -8.19 -9.51 -19.28
N TRP A 99 -8.81 -8.49 -19.85
CA TRP A 99 -9.61 -7.55 -19.08
C TRP A 99 -10.75 -8.26 -18.34
N LEU A 100 -11.49 -9.15 -19.01
CA LEU A 100 -12.54 -9.95 -18.38
C LEU A 100 -12.01 -10.82 -17.24
N ASN A 101 -10.88 -11.51 -17.45
CA ASN A 101 -10.36 -12.42 -16.44
C ASN A 101 -9.80 -11.67 -15.23
N LEU A 102 -8.97 -10.68 -15.50
CA LEU A 102 -8.16 -10.06 -14.48
C LEU A 102 -8.89 -8.90 -13.82
N ASP A 103 -9.54 -8.02 -14.59
CA ASP A 103 -10.20 -6.83 -14.06
C ASP A 103 -11.63 -7.12 -13.60
N ALA A 104 -12.47 -7.65 -14.50
CA ALA A 104 -13.85 -8.01 -14.21
C ALA A 104 -13.99 -9.30 -13.37
N GLY A 105 -12.88 -10.03 -13.14
CA GLY A 105 -12.83 -11.17 -12.23
C GLY A 105 -13.60 -12.40 -12.72
N LEU A 106 -13.80 -12.55 -14.04
CA LEU A 106 -14.48 -13.72 -14.60
C LEU A 106 -13.62 -14.99 -14.44
N SER A 107 -14.31 -16.11 -14.21
CA SER A 107 -13.66 -17.42 -14.16
C SER A 107 -13.01 -17.78 -15.49
N LYS A 108 -12.00 -18.65 -15.46
CA LYS A 108 -11.33 -19.14 -16.67
C LYS A 108 -12.32 -19.76 -17.67
N GLU A 109 -13.31 -20.47 -17.16
CA GLU A 109 -14.37 -21.09 -17.96
C GLU A 109 -15.25 -20.04 -18.65
N ASN A 110 -15.61 -18.97 -17.93
CA ASN A 110 -16.41 -17.88 -18.52
C ASN A 110 -15.60 -17.07 -19.54
N CYS A 111 -14.30 -16.87 -19.30
CA CYS A 111 -13.39 -16.27 -20.27
C CYS A 111 -13.24 -17.13 -21.54
N GLN A 112 -13.17 -18.45 -21.40
CA GLN A 112 -13.18 -19.38 -22.54
C GLN A 112 -14.46 -19.24 -23.36
N LYS A 113 -15.62 -19.27 -22.71
CA LYS A 113 -16.92 -19.07 -23.38
C LYS A 113 -17.01 -17.72 -24.09
N ALA A 114 -16.49 -16.64 -23.49
CA ALA A 114 -16.45 -15.32 -24.10
C ALA A 114 -15.55 -15.29 -25.34
N ARG A 115 -14.35 -15.89 -25.24
CA ARG A 115 -13.38 -16.02 -26.34
C ARG A 115 -13.98 -16.77 -27.53
N ASP A 116 -14.57 -17.93 -27.29
CA ASP A 116 -15.14 -18.77 -28.35
C ASP A 116 -16.31 -18.06 -29.07
N LYS A 117 -17.16 -17.35 -28.31
CA LYS A 117 -18.24 -16.54 -28.90
C LYS A 117 -17.71 -15.39 -29.75
N LEU A 118 -16.68 -14.67 -29.28
CA LEU A 118 -16.09 -13.56 -30.04
C LEU A 118 -15.46 -14.05 -31.34
N ILE A 119 -14.69 -15.14 -31.29
CA ILE A 119 -14.09 -15.75 -32.48
C ILE A 119 -15.19 -16.14 -33.47
N HIS A 120 -16.23 -16.85 -33.02
CA HIS A 120 -17.33 -17.26 -33.89
C HIS A 120 -18.07 -16.06 -34.53
N VAL A 121 -18.28 -14.98 -33.79
CA VAL A 121 -18.91 -13.75 -34.33
C VAL A 121 -18.02 -13.12 -35.41
N VAL A 122 -16.72 -12.99 -35.15
CA VAL A 122 -15.79 -12.38 -36.11
C VAL A 122 -15.63 -13.22 -37.37
N GLU A 123 -15.47 -14.54 -37.22
CA GLU A 123 -15.34 -15.48 -38.34
C GLU A 123 -16.61 -15.49 -39.19
N ALA A 124 -17.81 -15.43 -38.57
CA ALA A 124 -19.08 -15.34 -39.29
C ALA A 124 -19.24 -14.03 -40.08
N ILE A 125 -18.72 -12.90 -39.57
CA ILE A 125 -18.74 -11.61 -40.27
C ILE A 125 -17.81 -11.64 -41.48
N HIS A 126 -16.58 -12.16 -41.32
CA HIS A 126 -15.62 -12.28 -42.43
C HIS A 126 -16.14 -13.21 -43.52
N HIS A 127 -16.71 -14.36 -43.16
CA HIS A 127 -17.30 -15.29 -44.12
C HIS A 127 -18.45 -14.66 -44.92
N ARG A 128 -19.29 -13.83 -44.30
CA ARG A 128 -20.36 -13.09 -45.01
C ARG A 128 -19.83 -12.06 -45.99
N ASN A 129 -18.65 -11.52 -45.72
CA ASN A 129 -17.98 -10.53 -46.55
C ASN A 129 -16.99 -11.15 -47.56
N GLY A 130 -17.00 -12.49 -47.71
CA GLY A 130 -16.16 -13.19 -48.69
C GLY A 130 -14.69 -13.36 -48.29
N ALA A 131 -14.33 -13.13 -47.02
CA ALA A 131 -12.97 -13.31 -46.51
C ALA A 131 -12.88 -14.54 -45.58
N GLU A 132 -11.83 -15.35 -45.74
CA GLU A 132 -11.50 -16.40 -44.77
C GLU A 132 -10.77 -15.79 -43.57
N CYS A 133 -11.18 -16.18 -42.36
CA CYS A 133 -10.60 -15.72 -41.10
C CYS A 133 -10.43 -16.92 -40.15
N ASN A 134 -9.24 -17.15 -39.58
CA ASN A 134 -9.03 -18.24 -38.61
C ASN A 134 -8.32 -17.74 -37.35
N LEU A 135 -9.12 -17.29 -36.36
CA LEU A 135 -8.60 -16.72 -35.12
C LEU A 135 -8.37 -17.77 -34.04
N THR A 136 -8.89 -18.99 -34.23
CA THR A 136 -8.81 -20.09 -33.26
C THR A 136 -7.37 -20.47 -32.92
N ASN A 137 -6.46 -20.35 -33.90
CA ASN A 137 -5.03 -20.62 -33.73
C ASN A 137 -4.25 -19.44 -33.13
N LEU A 138 -4.74 -18.22 -33.30
CA LEU A 138 -4.06 -16.99 -32.85
C LEU A 138 -4.42 -16.61 -31.41
N VAL A 139 -5.61 -16.99 -30.93
CA VAL A 139 -6.09 -16.63 -29.59
C VAL A 139 -6.19 -17.89 -28.73
N PRO A 140 -5.30 -18.20 -27.78
CA PRO A 140 -5.38 -19.44 -26.99
C PRO A 140 -6.67 -19.61 -26.16
N CYS A 141 -7.12 -20.86 -25.94
CA CYS A 141 -8.27 -21.14 -25.06
C CYS A 141 -7.95 -20.91 -23.58
N ASP A 142 -6.76 -21.28 -23.11
CA ASP A 142 -6.38 -21.11 -21.71
C ASP A 142 -5.88 -19.68 -21.49
N VAL A 143 -6.56 -18.95 -20.61
CA VAL A 143 -6.17 -17.62 -20.12
C VAL A 143 -4.70 -17.58 -19.67
N ARG A 144 -4.16 -18.67 -19.10
CA ARG A 144 -2.73 -18.74 -18.73
C ARG A 144 -1.80 -18.67 -19.93
N SER A 145 -2.20 -19.24 -21.05
CA SER A 145 -1.46 -19.15 -22.30
C SER A 145 -1.52 -17.74 -22.86
N ILE A 146 -2.68 -17.07 -22.77
CA ILE A 146 -2.82 -15.66 -23.14
C ILE A 146 -1.91 -14.76 -22.26
N ILE A 147 -1.90 -14.96 -20.95
CA ILE A 147 -1.01 -14.23 -20.01
C ILE A 147 0.45 -14.38 -20.41
N LYS A 148 0.89 -15.61 -20.73
CA LYS A 148 2.26 -15.86 -21.20
C LYS A 148 2.53 -15.17 -22.53
N MET A 149 1.59 -15.24 -23.46
CA MET A 149 1.72 -14.69 -24.80
C MET A 149 1.81 -13.16 -24.78
N LEU A 150 1.00 -12.51 -23.96
CA LEU A 150 1.05 -11.07 -23.69
C LEU A 150 2.16 -10.67 -22.71
N GLN A 151 3.00 -11.61 -22.26
CA GLN A 151 4.06 -11.38 -21.28
C GLN A 151 3.59 -10.71 -19.98
N LEU A 152 2.34 -10.98 -19.59
CA LEU A 152 1.72 -10.47 -18.36
C LEU A 152 2.17 -11.22 -17.10
N ASP A 153 3.00 -12.28 -17.26
CA ASP A 153 3.57 -13.02 -16.14
C ASP A 153 4.50 -12.11 -15.31
N VAL A 154 4.01 -11.71 -14.15
CA VAL A 154 4.80 -10.93 -13.20
C VAL A 154 5.92 -11.83 -12.66
N LYS A 155 7.17 -11.36 -12.81
CA LYS A 155 8.32 -11.98 -12.14
C LYS A 155 8.31 -11.54 -10.67
N PHE A 156 7.99 -12.48 -9.79
CA PHE A 156 8.06 -12.27 -8.34
C PHE A 156 9.35 -12.81 -7.77
N GLU A 157 9.85 -12.11 -6.77
CA GLU A 157 10.84 -12.64 -5.86
C GLU A 157 10.14 -13.42 -4.76
N LYS A 158 10.56 -14.67 -4.58
CA LYS A 158 10.03 -15.53 -3.54
C LYS A 158 11.13 -15.78 -2.53
N TYR A 159 10.81 -15.52 -1.28
CA TYR A 159 11.66 -15.84 -0.14
C TYR A 159 10.97 -16.89 0.70
N VAL A 160 11.72 -17.90 1.13
CA VAL A 160 11.25 -18.76 2.22
C VAL A 160 11.27 -17.90 3.47
N CYS A 161 10.09 -17.73 4.09
CA CYS A 161 9.91 -16.90 5.26
C CYS A 161 9.72 -17.78 6.48
N CYS A 162 10.48 -17.53 7.55
CA CYS A 162 10.21 -18.17 8.83
C CYS A 162 8.86 -17.67 9.39
N SER A 163 7.99 -18.56 9.86
CA SER A 163 6.68 -18.18 10.43
C SER A 163 6.78 -17.47 11.79
N GLU A 164 7.84 -17.76 12.55
CA GLU A 164 8.03 -17.18 13.90
C GLU A 164 8.78 -15.84 13.86
N CYS A 165 10.00 -15.85 13.28
CA CYS A 165 10.87 -14.67 13.30
C CYS A 165 10.83 -13.81 12.03
N PHE A 166 10.08 -14.22 11.00
CA PHE A 166 9.99 -13.53 9.71
C PHE A 166 11.33 -13.30 8.99
N SER A 167 12.35 -14.10 9.32
CA SER A 167 13.60 -14.10 8.58
C SER A 167 13.40 -14.65 7.17
N LEU A 168 14.00 -13.96 6.22
CA LEU A 168 13.88 -14.24 4.79
C LEU A 168 15.10 -14.98 4.28
N TYR A 169 14.87 -16.07 3.56
CA TYR A 169 15.89 -16.88 2.91
C TYR A 169 15.61 -16.95 1.41
N ASP A 170 16.67 -16.98 0.60
CA ASP A 170 16.53 -17.25 -0.82
C ASP A 170 15.88 -18.63 -1.02
N ALA A 171 14.90 -18.71 -1.92
CA ALA A 171 14.09 -19.92 -2.08
C ALA A 171 14.88 -21.17 -2.50
N GLU A 172 16.03 -21.01 -3.15
CA GLU A 172 16.88 -22.13 -3.56
C GLU A 172 17.92 -22.50 -2.49
N LEU A 173 18.34 -21.53 -1.68
CA LEU A 173 19.41 -21.69 -0.70
C LEU A 173 18.92 -21.81 0.75
N ALA A 174 17.60 -21.83 0.96
CA ALA A 174 17.04 -21.86 2.31
C ALA A 174 17.43 -23.15 3.05
N PRO A 175 17.87 -23.04 4.32
CA PRO A 175 18.16 -24.20 5.17
C PRO A 175 16.87 -24.93 5.57
N GLU A 176 16.98 -26.18 6.04
CA GLU A 176 15.79 -26.92 6.54
C GLU A 176 15.17 -26.25 7.78
N GLU A 177 16.02 -25.70 8.65
CA GLU A 177 15.63 -25.00 9.89
C GLU A 177 16.13 -23.54 9.88
N CYS A 178 15.36 -22.66 10.52
CA CYS A 178 15.67 -21.25 10.62
C CYS A 178 16.89 -20.97 11.50
N GLY A 179 17.97 -20.48 10.90
CA GLY A 179 19.22 -20.11 11.59
C GLY A 179 19.24 -18.69 12.17
N TYR A 180 18.12 -17.96 12.18
CA TYR A 180 18.09 -16.58 12.67
C TYR A 180 18.39 -16.50 14.17
N GLN A 181 19.24 -15.55 14.55
CA GLN A 181 19.54 -15.24 15.94
C GLN A 181 19.27 -13.75 16.21
N ALA A 182 18.38 -13.46 17.16
CA ALA A 182 18.02 -12.09 17.53
C ALA A 182 19.17 -11.31 18.19
N SER A 183 20.13 -12.02 18.80
CA SER A 183 21.33 -11.48 19.40
C SER A 183 22.44 -12.56 19.42
N LEU A 184 23.70 -12.17 19.59
CA LEU A 184 24.82 -13.12 19.58
C LEU A 184 24.71 -14.18 20.69
N THR A 185 24.07 -13.84 21.81
CA THR A 185 23.84 -14.77 22.93
C THR A 185 22.51 -15.50 22.84
N SER A 186 21.67 -15.22 21.84
CA SER A 186 20.36 -15.89 21.69
C SER A 186 20.52 -17.24 20.99
N GLN A 187 19.73 -18.21 21.41
CA GLN A 187 19.57 -19.45 20.64
C GLN A 187 19.03 -19.13 19.24
N PRO A 188 19.45 -19.88 18.21
CA PRO A 188 18.83 -19.82 16.89
C PRO A 188 17.33 -20.11 16.97
N CYS A 189 16.58 -19.53 16.04
CA CYS A 189 15.13 -19.70 15.95
C CYS A 189 14.71 -21.17 15.85
N GLY A 190 15.45 -21.98 15.09
CA GLY A 190 15.25 -23.43 14.99
C GLY A 190 13.94 -23.87 14.31
N THR A 191 13.11 -22.92 13.86
CA THR A 191 11.83 -23.25 13.20
C THR A 191 12.07 -23.92 11.86
N ASP A 192 11.53 -25.13 11.68
CA ASP A 192 11.43 -25.80 10.39
C ASP A 192 10.83 -24.89 9.31
N LEU A 193 11.55 -24.69 8.21
CA LEU A 193 11.13 -23.85 7.10
C LEU A 193 10.29 -24.61 6.06
N PHE A 194 10.37 -25.94 6.04
CA PHE A 194 9.70 -26.79 5.05
C PHE A 194 8.79 -27.82 5.70
N TYR A 195 7.75 -28.25 4.99
CA TYR A 195 6.93 -29.36 5.45
C TYR A 195 7.71 -30.68 5.38
N SER A 196 7.68 -31.45 6.46
CA SER A 196 8.11 -32.84 6.45
C SER A 196 7.08 -33.68 5.68
N LEU A 197 7.24 -33.82 4.37
CA LEU A 197 6.38 -34.70 3.57
C LEU A 197 6.65 -36.17 3.95
N ARG A 198 5.79 -36.78 4.77
CA ARG A 198 5.67 -38.24 4.86
C ARG A 198 4.85 -38.70 3.65
N ILE A 199 5.52 -39.22 2.62
CA ILE A 199 4.81 -39.86 1.51
C ILE A 199 4.34 -41.23 2.01
N LEU A 200 3.03 -41.45 2.07
CA LEU A 200 2.47 -42.80 2.26
C LEU A 200 2.94 -43.67 1.09
N PRO A 201 3.38 -44.94 1.31
CA PRO A 201 3.95 -45.79 0.26
C PRO A 201 3.10 -45.87 -1.02
N GLU A 202 1.77 -45.85 -0.89
CA GLU A 202 0.80 -45.92 -1.98
C GLU A 202 0.79 -44.70 -2.90
N ALA A 203 1.28 -43.53 -2.44
CA ALA A 203 1.37 -42.32 -3.24
C ALA A 203 2.63 -42.28 -4.12
N GLN A 204 3.65 -43.12 -3.86
CA GLN A 204 4.81 -43.24 -4.74
C GLN A 204 4.41 -43.86 -6.08
N GLU A 205 3.59 -44.91 -6.11
CA GLU A 205 3.20 -45.57 -7.36
C GLU A 205 2.45 -44.65 -8.33
N LYS A 206 1.56 -43.79 -7.83
CA LYS A 206 0.73 -42.92 -8.68
C LYS A 206 1.46 -41.69 -9.23
N VAL A 207 2.44 -41.16 -8.50
CA VAL A 207 3.22 -39.99 -8.97
C VAL A 207 4.25 -40.43 -10.02
N PHE A 208 4.87 -41.59 -9.86
CA PHE A 208 5.88 -42.08 -10.82
C PHE A 208 5.28 -42.66 -12.11
N ALA A 209 4.05 -43.18 -12.09
CA ALA A 209 3.38 -43.72 -13.28
C ALA A 209 2.96 -42.64 -14.30
N LYS A 210 2.91 -41.36 -13.92
CA LYS A 210 2.45 -40.26 -14.79
C LYS A 210 3.58 -39.57 -15.55
N ASP A 211 4.80 -39.62 -15.03
CA ASP A 211 5.98 -38.96 -15.60
C ASP A 211 6.80 -39.87 -16.52
N LEU A 212 6.54 -41.17 -16.52
CA LEU A 212 7.16 -42.14 -17.41
C LEU A 212 6.05 -42.83 -18.19
N ASN A 213 5.92 -42.48 -19.47
CA ASN A 213 4.94 -43.02 -20.41
C ASN A 213 5.25 -44.51 -20.74
N VAL A 214 5.26 -45.37 -19.74
CA VAL A 214 5.67 -46.78 -19.84
C VAL A 214 4.43 -47.66 -19.64
N PRO A 215 4.12 -48.58 -20.58
CA PRO A 215 2.98 -49.48 -20.44
C PRO A 215 3.17 -50.42 -19.26
N SER A 216 2.09 -50.63 -18.51
CA SER A 216 1.99 -51.52 -17.36
C SER A 216 2.53 -52.92 -17.64
N ARG A 217 3.81 -53.17 -17.34
CA ARG A 217 4.34 -54.52 -17.16
C ARG A 217 4.92 -54.65 -15.75
N ARG A 218 4.20 -55.47 -14.96
CA ARG A 218 4.58 -56.19 -13.74
C ARG A 218 6.05 -55.97 -13.31
N TRP A 219 6.26 -55.07 -12.36
CA TRP A 219 7.57 -54.89 -11.72
C TRP A 219 7.81 -56.06 -10.76
N THR A 220 8.86 -56.85 -11.02
CA THR A 220 9.35 -57.88 -10.09
C THR A 220 10.04 -57.22 -8.90
N LEU A 221 9.68 -57.67 -7.69
CA LEU A 221 10.29 -57.30 -6.42
C LEU A 221 11.83 -57.45 -6.52
N GLY A 222 12.58 -56.33 -6.45
CA GLY A 222 14.04 -56.38 -6.42
C GLY A 222 14.81 -55.23 -7.09
N GLN A 223 14.14 -54.24 -7.70
CA GLN A 223 14.86 -53.08 -8.24
C GLN A 223 15.08 -52.02 -7.17
N ILE A 224 16.36 -51.83 -6.83
CA ILE A 224 16.87 -50.81 -5.92
C ILE A 224 16.45 -49.42 -6.43
N PHE A 225 15.61 -48.72 -5.67
CA PHE A 225 15.28 -47.33 -5.94
C PHE A 225 16.54 -46.45 -5.83
N PRO A 226 16.84 -45.56 -6.79
CA PRO A 226 17.90 -44.58 -6.61
C PRO A 226 17.53 -43.68 -5.42
N GLN A 227 18.26 -43.82 -4.30
CA GLN A 227 18.01 -43.07 -3.07
C GLN A 227 18.27 -41.55 -3.16
N ASN A 228 18.63 -41.04 -4.35
CA ASN A 228 19.13 -39.68 -4.55
C ASN A 228 18.32 -38.88 -5.58
N LYS A 229 16.98 -38.84 -5.47
CA LYS A 229 16.20 -37.73 -6.05
C LYS A 229 15.85 -36.73 -4.95
N PRO A 230 16.17 -35.42 -5.10
CA PRO A 230 15.87 -34.42 -4.09
C PRO A 230 14.36 -34.37 -3.85
N ARG A 231 13.96 -34.50 -2.58
CA ARG A 231 12.55 -34.42 -2.17
C ARG A 231 12.00 -33.04 -2.57
N PRO A 232 10.74 -32.94 -3.04
CA PRO A 232 10.11 -31.64 -3.27
C PRO A 232 10.09 -30.83 -1.97
N ARG A 233 10.87 -29.75 -1.89
CA ARG A 233 10.89 -28.84 -0.75
C ARG A 233 9.72 -27.87 -0.85
N VAL A 234 8.69 -28.07 -0.03
CA VAL A 234 7.53 -27.17 0.03
C VAL A 234 7.67 -26.25 1.24
N PRO A 235 7.90 -24.94 1.06
CA PRO A 235 8.02 -24.00 2.17
C PRO A 235 6.73 -23.91 2.99
N LYS A 236 6.86 -23.79 4.32
CA LYS A 236 5.72 -23.55 5.22
C LYS A 236 5.16 -22.14 5.05
N SER A 237 6.01 -21.15 4.80
CA SER A 237 5.63 -19.76 4.57
C SER A 237 6.54 -19.13 3.52
N VAL A 238 5.96 -18.25 2.69
CA VAL A 238 6.63 -17.59 1.58
C VAL A 238 6.32 -16.10 1.66
N PHE A 239 7.35 -15.28 1.66
CA PHE A 239 7.24 -13.85 1.44
C PHE A 239 7.41 -13.59 -0.05
N ILE A 240 6.46 -12.88 -0.64
CA ILE A 240 6.48 -12.50 -2.05
C ILE A 240 6.78 -11.01 -2.13
N ALA A 241 7.79 -10.67 -2.93
CA ALA A 241 8.15 -9.30 -3.22
C ALA A 241 8.21 -9.06 -4.73
N GLN A 242 7.97 -7.81 -5.11
CA GLN A 242 8.33 -7.29 -6.42
C GLN A 242 9.70 -6.59 -6.30
N SER A 243 10.45 -6.46 -7.40
CA SER A 243 11.65 -5.62 -7.41
C SER A 243 11.25 -4.16 -7.64
N LEU A 244 11.72 -3.27 -6.78
CA LEU A 244 11.52 -1.84 -6.91
C LEU A 244 12.28 -1.32 -8.15
N VAL A 245 13.46 -1.87 -8.43
CA VAL A 245 14.22 -1.52 -9.63
C VAL A 245 13.42 -1.77 -10.91
N ASP A 246 12.82 -2.96 -11.04
CA ASP A 246 12.04 -3.30 -12.23
C ASP A 246 10.72 -2.53 -12.29
N TRP A 247 10.11 -2.23 -11.13
CA TRP A 247 8.93 -1.38 -11.08
C TRP A 247 9.24 0.06 -11.53
N ILE A 248 10.32 0.68 -11.05
CA ILE A 248 10.71 2.05 -11.45
C ILE A 248 11.07 2.11 -12.95
N LYS A 249 11.79 1.10 -13.47
CA LYS A 249 12.07 1.00 -14.91
C LYS A 249 10.78 0.99 -15.70
N TRP A 250 9.84 0.13 -15.33
CA TRP A 250 8.54 0.09 -15.99
C TRP A 250 7.81 1.43 -15.87
N PHE A 251 7.69 1.96 -14.66
CA PHE A 251 6.98 3.19 -14.34
C PHE A 251 7.44 4.36 -15.21
N LEU A 252 8.75 4.56 -15.35
CA LEU A 252 9.33 5.63 -16.18
C LEU A 252 9.29 5.35 -17.68
N ASN A 253 9.01 4.11 -18.10
CA ASN A 253 8.80 3.75 -19.51
C ASN A 253 7.33 3.84 -19.95
N ILE A 254 6.41 4.20 -19.04
CA ILE A 254 5.04 4.55 -19.42
C ILE A 254 5.11 5.84 -20.27
N PRO A 255 4.54 5.87 -21.49
CA PRO A 255 4.54 7.05 -22.33
C PRO A 255 4.01 8.29 -21.60
N GLY A 256 4.73 9.41 -21.68
CA GLY A 256 4.37 10.68 -21.04
C GLY A 256 4.57 10.74 -19.51
N MET A 257 5.04 9.68 -18.85
CA MET A 257 5.17 9.68 -17.38
C MET A 257 6.13 10.75 -16.85
N GLU A 258 7.31 10.89 -17.49
CA GLU A 258 8.24 11.95 -17.10
C GLU A 258 7.69 13.35 -17.36
N GLU A 259 6.88 13.53 -18.40
CA GLU A 259 6.22 14.81 -18.69
C GLU A 259 5.20 15.15 -17.62
N ILE A 260 4.43 14.18 -17.13
CA ILE A 260 3.51 14.36 -15.99
C ILE A 260 4.27 14.79 -14.74
N ILE A 261 5.38 14.12 -14.43
CA ILE A 261 6.22 14.45 -13.26
C ILE A 261 6.78 15.86 -13.38
N HIS A 262 7.32 16.22 -14.54
CA HIS A 262 7.90 17.54 -14.77
C HIS A 262 6.83 18.63 -14.80
N LYS A 263 5.70 18.40 -15.46
CA LYS A 263 4.57 19.34 -15.50
C LYS A 263 4.02 19.62 -14.10
N TRP A 264 3.82 18.59 -13.28
CA TRP A 264 3.34 18.79 -11.91
C TRP A 264 4.32 19.60 -11.07
N LYS A 265 5.62 19.32 -11.21
CA LYS A 265 6.67 20.11 -10.56
C LYS A 265 6.63 21.58 -11.02
N ASP A 266 6.56 21.82 -12.33
CA ASP A 266 6.53 23.16 -12.90
C ASP A 266 5.25 23.92 -12.46
N GLU A 267 4.11 23.23 -12.39
CA GLU A 267 2.85 23.78 -11.85
C GLU A 267 3.03 24.22 -10.38
N LEU A 268 3.64 23.40 -9.53
CA LEU A 268 3.89 23.75 -8.13
C LEU A 268 4.93 24.87 -7.95
N GLU A 269 5.97 24.92 -8.79
CA GLU A 269 7.00 25.96 -8.77
C GLU A 269 6.50 27.30 -9.33
N SER A 270 5.50 27.26 -10.22
CA SER A 270 4.87 28.48 -10.79
C SER A 270 3.86 29.14 -9.86
N GLN A 271 3.38 28.42 -8.85
CA GLN A 271 2.42 28.93 -7.87
C GLN A 271 3.09 29.84 -6.84
N PRO A 272 2.32 30.76 -6.22
CA PRO A 272 2.83 31.51 -5.08
C PRO A 272 3.24 30.54 -3.94
N PRO A 273 4.20 30.92 -3.08
CA PRO A 273 4.63 30.09 -1.95
C PRO A 273 3.50 29.71 -0.98
N GLU A 274 2.44 30.52 -0.95
CA GLU A 274 1.25 30.28 -0.16
C GLU A 274 -0.02 30.51 -1.01
N PRO A 275 -1.07 29.70 -0.81
CA PRO A 275 -1.12 28.56 0.11
C PRO A 275 -0.34 27.34 -0.42
N ILE A 276 0.19 26.53 0.49
CA ILE A 276 0.81 25.23 0.21
C ILE A 276 -0.30 24.23 -0.11
N VAL A 277 -0.30 23.67 -1.32
CA VAL A 277 -1.36 22.75 -1.80
C VAL A 277 -0.90 21.31 -1.95
N ASP A 278 0.40 21.05 -1.83
CA ASP A 278 0.95 19.70 -1.97
C ASP A 278 2.18 19.44 -1.10
N VAL A 279 2.41 18.15 -0.82
CA VAL A 279 3.54 17.66 -0.03
C VAL A 279 4.90 18.00 -0.64
N ALA A 280 4.96 18.20 -1.96
CA ALA A 280 6.18 18.60 -2.64
C ALA A 280 6.55 20.08 -2.43
N GLN A 281 5.65 20.91 -1.90
CA GLN A 281 5.95 22.29 -1.49
C GLN A 281 6.38 22.38 -0.02
N GLY A 282 6.04 21.37 0.81
CA GLY A 282 6.34 21.35 2.23
C GLY A 282 7.84 21.31 2.57
N SER A 283 8.18 21.70 3.80
CA SER A 283 9.56 21.76 4.32
C SER A 283 10.30 20.42 4.23
N MET A 284 9.56 19.32 4.34
CA MET A 284 10.05 17.96 4.13
C MET A 284 10.70 17.80 2.76
N TRP A 285 10.02 18.26 1.71
CA TRP A 285 10.46 18.05 0.35
C TRP A 285 11.81 18.73 0.12
N GLN A 286 11.92 19.98 0.56
CA GLN A 286 13.13 20.79 0.46
C GLN A 286 14.30 20.17 1.24
N THR A 287 14.02 19.50 2.36
CA THR A 287 15.05 18.88 3.20
C THR A 287 15.55 17.56 2.62
N ILE A 288 14.67 16.72 2.07
CA ILE A 288 15.03 15.39 1.57
C ILE A 288 15.50 15.46 0.12
N PHE A 289 14.92 16.35 -0.68
CA PHE A 289 15.15 16.47 -2.12
C PHE A 289 15.93 17.76 -2.39
N PRO A 290 17.27 17.70 -2.55
CA PRO A 290 18.02 18.89 -2.95
C PRO A 290 17.53 19.35 -4.32
N LYS A 291 17.69 20.65 -4.63
CA LYS A 291 17.52 21.18 -5.99
C LYS A 291 18.27 20.26 -6.97
N GLU A 292 17.61 19.94 -8.09
CA GLU A 292 18.04 18.86 -8.97
C GLU A 292 19.56 18.91 -9.24
N PRO A 293 20.26 17.78 -9.13
CA PRO A 293 21.68 17.75 -9.44
C PRO A 293 21.86 18.17 -10.89
N ARG A 294 22.79 19.10 -11.15
CA ARG A 294 23.12 19.57 -12.50
C ARG A 294 23.31 18.37 -13.44
N GLY A 295 22.56 18.32 -14.55
CA GLY A 295 22.69 17.30 -15.60
C GLY A 295 21.46 16.38 -15.74
N ASN A 296 21.66 15.25 -16.43
CA ASN A 296 20.59 14.29 -16.77
C ASN A 296 20.24 13.34 -15.60
N SER A 297 19.64 13.90 -14.54
CA SER A 297 19.24 13.15 -13.33
C SER A 297 17.75 13.34 -13.00
N LEU A 298 17.13 12.35 -12.38
CA LEU A 298 15.76 12.41 -11.82
C LEU A 298 15.81 12.03 -10.36
N ILE A 299 15.07 12.74 -9.50
CA ILE A 299 14.89 12.35 -8.11
C ILE A 299 13.40 12.06 -7.87
N LEU A 300 13.10 10.86 -7.38
CA LEU A 300 11.76 10.42 -7.02
C LEU A 300 11.63 10.27 -5.50
N GLY A 301 10.57 10.83 -4.94
CA GLY A 301 10.14 10.66 -3.56
C GLY A 301 9.04 9.63 -3.46
N LEU A 302 9.22 8.62 -2.60
CA LEU A 302 8.20 7.62 -2.33
C LEU A 302 7.66 7.73 -0.91
N SER A 303 6.37 7.49 -0.71
CA SER A 303 5.80 7.16 0.60
C SER A 303 5.73 5.65 0.77
N LEU A 304 5.92 5.15 2.00
CA LEU A 304 5.80 3.75 2.37
C LEU A 304 4.55 3.59 3.23
N PHE A 305 3.57 2.85 2.74
CA PHE A 305 2.41 2.42 3.49
C PHE A 305 2.61 0.98 3.96
N ILE A 306 2.37 0.73 5.24
CA ILE A 306 2.29 -0.62 5.78
C ILE A 306 1.06 -0.71 6.66
N ASP A 307 0.23 -1.73 6.42
CA ASP A 307 -0.92 -2.06 7.26
C ASP A 307 -1.21 -3.58 7.32
N TRP A 308 -2.02 -4.00 8.30
CA TRP A 308 -2.33 -5.37 8.67
C TRP A 308 -3.81 -5.62 8.54
N PHE A 309 -4.17 -6.68 7.84
CA PHE A 309 -5.57 -6.98 7.57
C PHE A 309 -5.90 -8.45 7.80
N ASN A 310 -7.18 -8.70 8.06
CA ASN A 310 -7.69 -10.06 8.13
C ASN A 310 -8.09 -10.55 6.73
N PRO A 311 -7.33 -11.48 6.14
CA PRO A 311 -7.58 -11.97 4.78
C PRO A 311 -8.85 -12.82 4.66
N LEU A 312 -9.40 -13.28 5.79
CA LEU A 312 -10.63 -14.07 5.90
C LEU A 312 -11.87 -13.20 6.17
N GLN A 313 -11.71 -11.86 6.15
CA GLN A 313 -12.70 -10.86 6.53
C GLN A 313 -13.08 -10.92 8.02
N ASN A 314 -13.44 -9.77 8.58
CA ASN A 314 -13.83 -9.63 9.98
C ASN A 314 -15.27 -10.12 10.22
N LYS A 315 -15.50 -11.43 10.08
CA LYS A 315 -16.78 -12.07 10.44
C LYS A 315 -16.74 -12.54 11.90
N LEU A 316 -17.83 -12.32 12.64
CA LEU A 316 -17.97 -12.60 14.09
C LEU A 316 -17.62 -14.04 14.50
N SER A 317 -17.71 -15.01 13.60
CA SER A 317 -17.38 -16.43 13.80
C SER A 317 -16.21 -16.93 12.93
N GLY A 318 -15.50 -16.02 12.27
CA GLY A 318 -14.40 -16.34 11.34
C GLY A 318 -13.09 -16.64 12.08
N ARG A 319 -12.24 -17.50 11.48
CA ARG A 319 -10.85 -17.68 11.94
C ARG A 319 -10.11 -16.34 11.82
N GLN A 320 -9.39 -15.97 12.87
CA GLN A 320 -8.52 -14.79 12.85
C GLN A 320 -7.17 -15.14 12.22
N ALA A 321 -6.76 -14.34 11.25
CA ALA A 321 -5.42 -14.34 10.67
C ALA A 321 -5.05 -12.90 10.36
N SER A 322 -3.77 -12.57 10.40
CA SER A 322 -3.24 -11.27 10.03
C SER A 322 -2.26 -11.43 8.88
N MET A 323 -2.44 -10.65 7.82
CA MET A 323 -1.49 -10.47 6.73
C MET A 323 -1.14 -9.01 6.63
N GLY A 324 0.09 -8.70 6.21
CA GLY A 324 0.53 -7.31 6.05
C GLY A 324 0.70 -6.92 4.59
N VAL A 325 0.45 -5.66 4.27
CA VAL A 325 0.73 -5.04 2.97
C VAL A 325 1.94 -4.13 3.12
N ILE A 326 2.87 -4.16 2.16
CA ILE A 326 3.94 -3.18 2.05
C ILE A 326 3.80 -2.54 0.67
N ALA A 327 3.32 -1.29 0.64
CA ALA A 327 3.07 -0.56 -0.60
C ALA A 327 3.81 0.79 -0.61
N LEU A 328 4.18 1.27 -1.80
CA LEU A 328 4.78 2.58 -1.97
C LEU A 328 4.08 3.38 -3.06
N ASN A 329 3.98 4.69 -2.89
CA ASN A 329 3.42 5.61 -3.88
C ASN A 329 4.42 6.69 -4.26
N CYS A 330 4.40 7.14 -5.52
CA CYS A 330 5.30 8.17 -6.02
C CYS A 330 4.75 9.57 -5.76
N LEU A 331 5.36 10.29 -4.82
CA LEU A 331 4.92 11.64 -4.40
C LEU A 331 5.16 12.71 -5.47
N ASN A 332 6.01 12.44 -6.47
CA ASN A 332 6.23 13.34 -7.61
C ASN A 332 5.02 13.42 -8.57
N LEU A 333 4.04 12.53 -8.43
CA LEU A 333 2.81 12.59 -9.21
C LEU A 333 1.81 13.58 -8.62
N PRO A 334 0.96 14.20 -9.44
CA PRO A 334 -0.16 15.00 -8.95
C PRO A 334 -1.11 14.13 -8.10
N PRO A 335 -1.79 14.70 -7.07
CA PRO A 335 -2.66 13.95 -6.16
C PRO A 335 -3.65 13.00 -6.85
N ARG A 336 -4.25 13.41 -7.98
CA ARG A 336 -5.21 12.59 -8.74
C ARG A 336 -4.64 11.26 -9.27
N LEU A 337 -3.32 11.20 -9.49
CA LEU A 337 -2.63 10.03 -10.04
C LEU A 337 -1.85 9.26 -8.97
N ARG A 338 -1.29 9.99 -7.99
CA ARG A 338 -0.40 9.47 -6.95
C ARG A 338 -0.89 8.19 -6.28
N TYR A 339 -2.21 8.08 -6.12
CA TYR A 339 -2.88 7.02 -5.36
C TYR A 339 -3.74 6.09 -6.19
N GLN A 340 -3.68 6.20 -7.51
CA GLN A 340 -4.35 5.24 -8.37
C GLN A 340 -3.69 3.85 -8.19
N PRO A 341 -4.47 2.77 -8.01
CA PRO A 341 -3.91 1.42 -7.83
C PRO A 341 -2.95 0.98 -8.95
N THR A 342 -3.08 1.58 -10.14
CA THR A 342 -2.19 1.40 -11.30
C THR A 342 -0.76 1.90 -11.02
N PHE A 343 -0.59 2.97 -10.24
CA PHE A 343 0.71 3.58 -9.93
C PHE A 343 1.20 3.30 -8.50
N THR A 344 0.46 2.51 -7.72
CA THR A 344 0.92 2.02 -6.42
C THR A 344 1.89 0.86 -6.61
N TYR A 345 3.08 0.94 -6.03
CA TYR A 345 4.04 -0.17 -6.02
C TYR A 345 3.74 -1.12 -4.86
N LEU A 346 3.37 -2.38 -5.13
CA LEU A 346 3.21 -3.40 -4.09
C LEU A 346 4.56 -4.09 -3.84
N SER A 347 5.32 -3.58 -2.86
CA SER A 347 6.64 -4.11 -2.51
C SER A 347 6.59 -5.54 -1.98
N GLY A 348 5.54 -5.91 -1.25
CA GLY A 348 5.37 -7.27 -0.79
C GLY A 348 4.16 -7.48 0.10
N ILE A 349 3.83 -8.75 0.30
CA ILE A 349 2.76 -9.20 1.19
C ILE A 349 3.39 -10.02 2.31
N ILE A 350 3.19 -9.59 3.54
CA ILE A 350 3.67 -10.28 4.74
C ILE A 350 2.77 -11.50 4.98
N PRO A 351 3.34 -12.72 5.00
CA PRO A 351 2.54 -13.92 5.17
C PRO A 351 1.94 -14.00 6.57
N GLY A 352 0.69 -14.47 6.65
CA GLY A 352 0.04 -14.81 7.91
C GLY A 352 0.47 -16.19 8.44
N PRO A 353 -0.18 -16.69 9.51
CA PRO A 353 -1.37 -16.14 10.16
C PRO A 353 -1.06 -15.04 11.19
N ASN A 354 0.20 -14.87 11.58
CA ASN A 354 0.61 -13.93 12.60
C ASN A 354 1.21 -12.68 11.98
N GLN A 355 1.08 -11.55 12.68
CA GLN A 355 1.78 -10.33 12.33
C GLN A 355 3.21 -10.33 12.88
N PRO A 356 4.18 -9.69 12.19
CA PRO A 356 5.47 -9.41 12.78
C PRO A 356 5.32 -8.53 14.03
N ASN A 357 6.16 -8.82 15.02
CA ASN A 357 6.23 -8.03 16.25
C ASN A 357 7.28 -6.91 16.10
N MET A 358 7.44 -6.12 17.17
CA MET A 358 8.36 -4.97 17.24
C MET A 358 9.84 -5.32 16.98
N PHE A 359 10.22 -6.60 17.06
CA PHE A 359 11.58 -7.06 16.77
C PHE A 359 11.68 -7.68 15.36
N THR A 360 10.68 -8.46 14.95
CA THR A 360 10.75 -9.27 13.74
C THR A 360 10.36 -8.53 12.46
N ILE A 361 9.63 -7.40 12.56
CA ILE A 361 9.29 -6.55 11.40
C ILE A 361 10.53 -6.09 10.61
N SER A 362 11.64 -5.87 11.30
CA SER A 362 12.90 -5.48 10.68
C SER A 362 13.44 -6.55 9.71
N ASN A 363 13.15 -7.83 9.95
CA ASN A 363 13.63 -8.91 9.07
C ASN A 363 12.97 -8.88 7.69
N ILE A 364 11.75 -8.35 7.60
CA ILE A 364 10.99 -8.26 6.34
C ILE A 364 11.40 -7.04 5.51
N LEU A 365 11.72 -5.92 6.15
CA LEU A 365 12.02 -4.68 5.44
C LEU A 365 13.41 -4.66 4.78
N GLY A 366 14.28 -5.61 5.14
CA GLY A 366 15.65 -5.70 4.65
C GLY A 366 15.79 -5.61 3.12
N PRO A 367 15.07 -6.44 2.31
CA PRO A 367 15.10 -6.38 0.85
C PRO A 367 14.73 -5.00 0.28
N LEU A 368 13.62 -4.41 0.73
CA LEU A 368 13.19 -3.07 0.27
C LEU A 368 14.23 -2.00 0.60
N VAL A 369 14.75 -2.00 1.83
CA VAL A 369 15.77 -1.03 2.26
C VAL A 369 17.07 -1.20 1.48
N ASN A 370 17.43 -2.42 1.10
CA ASN A 370 18.60 -2.65 0.24
C ASN A 370 18.44 -2.00 -1.14
N GLU A 371 17.28 -2.17 -1.78
CA GLU A 371 17.01 -1.54 -3.09
C GLU A 371 16.97 0.00 -2.97
N LEU A 372 16.37 0.55 -1.90
CA LEU A 372 16.40 1.99 -1.63
C LEU A 372 17.82 2.54 -1.41
N LEU A 373 18.72 1.78 -0.77
CA LEU A 373 20.13 2.16 -0.63
C LEU A 373 20.88 2.17 -1.96
N GLU A 374 20.55 1.27 -2.89
CA GLU A 374 21.09 1.27 -4.25
C GLU A 374 20.60 2.50 -5.01
N PHE A 375 19.30 2.77 -4.97
CA PHE A 375 18.72 3.97 -5.57
C PHE A 375 19.27 5.27 -5.00
N ASN A 376 19.60 5.33 -3.71
CA ASN A 376 20.21 6.52 -3.12
C ASN A 376 21.56 6.88 -3.76
N ARG A 377 22.31 5.89 -4.29
CA ARG A 377 23.55 6.14 -5.05
C ARG A 377 23.26 6.61 -6.49
N GLY A 378 22.06 6.30 -6.97
CA GLY A 378 21.56 6.55 -8.31
C GLY A 378 21.79 5.37 -9.25
N ILE A 379 20.75 5.02 -10.00
CA ILE A 379 20.75 3.92 -10.98
C ILE A 379 20.51 4.50 -12.37
N MET A 380 21.25 4.05 -13.38
CA MET A 380 21.01 4.45 -14.77
C MET A 380 19.80 3.71 -15.34
N ILE A 381 18.79 4.44 -15.78
CA ILE A 381 17.54 3.89 -16.34
C ILE A 381 17.28 4.54 -17.69
N ARG A 382 17.02 3.72 -18.72
CA ARG A 382 16.56 4.18 -20.04
C ARG A 382 15.07 4.46 -19.99
N THR A 383 14.67 5.57 -20.59
CA THR A 383 13.28 6.02 -20.66
C THR A 383 13.03 6.56 -22.08
N PRO A 384 11.75 6.72 -22.52
CA PRO A 384 11.44 7.23 -23.85
C PRO A 384 12.11 8.58 -24.14
N LYS A 385 12.14 9.49 -23.15
CA LYS A 385 12.79 10.80 -23.26
C LYS A 385 14.32 10.72 -23.22
N TYR A 386 14.89 9.71 -22.55
CA TYR A 386 16.33 9.54 -22.40
C TYR A 386 16.76 8.12 -22.80
N PRO A 387 16.84 7.80 -24.11
CA PRO A 387 17.14 6.45 -24.61
C PRO A 387 18.56 5.98 -24.26
N LYS A 388 19.50 6.93 -24.08
CA LYS A 388 20.87 6.65 -23.59
C LYS A 388 20.93 6.38 -22.07
N GLY A 389 19.81 6.54 -21.36
CA GLY A 389 19.70 6.43 -19.92
C GLY A 389 19.82 7.78 -19.21
N ARG A 390 19.11 7.91 -18.09
CA ARG A 390 19.26 8.99 -17.11
C ARG A 390 19.54 8.43 -15.72
N LYS A 391 20.21 9.20 -14.87
CA LYS A 391 20.47 8.79 -13.49
C LYS A 391 19.21 9.00 -12.65
N VAL A 392 18.64 7.94 -12.12
CA VAL A 392 17.44 7.99 -11.26
C VAL A 392 17.85 7.72 -9.81
N ILE A 393 17.49 8.65 -8.93
CA ILE A 393 17.65 8.55 -7.47
C ILE A 393 16.26 8.42 -6.87
N VAL A 394 16.08 7.46 -5.96
CA VAL A 394 14.81 7.30 -5.22
C VAL A 394 15.09 7.51 -3.74
N LYS A 395 14.26 8.31 -3.08
CA LYS A 395 14.30 8.49 -1.62
C LYS A 395 12.95 8.17 -1.01
N LEU A 396 12.99 7.54 0.15
CA LEU A 396 11.81 7.33 0.98
C LEU A 396 11.53 8.60 1.79
N ALA A 397 10.42 9.25 1.49
CA ALA A 397 9.99 10.50 2.10
C ALA A 397 9.18 10.25 3.37
N ALA A 398 8.13 9.42 3.29
CA ALA A 398 7.14 9.24 4.36
C ALA A 398 6.97 7.77 4.73
N LEU A 399 6.73 7.50 6.02
CA LEU A 399 6.16 6.26 6.52
C LEU A 399 4.74 6.53 6.99
N ILE A 400 3.77 5.87 6.35
CA ILE A 400 2.34 6.01 6.52
C ILE A 400 1.76 4.69 7.04
N GLY A 401 0.82 4.78 7.96
CA GLY A 401 0.09 3.67 8.54
C GLY A 401 -0.52 4.11 9.87
N ASP A 402 -1.25 3.22 10.53
CA ASP A 402 -1.70 3.49 11.88
C ASP A 402 -0.51 3.63 12.86
N VAL A 403 -0.76 4.14 14.07
CA VAL A 403 0.30 4.35 15.07
C VAL A 403 0.97 3.03 15.46
N VAL A 404 0.24 1.92 15.44
CA VAL A 404 0.79 0.60 15.80
C VAL A 404 1.80 0.12 14.76
N ALA A 405 1.44 0.21 13.48
CA ALA A 405 2.25 -0.07 12.31
C ALA A 405 3.51 0.78 12.28
N THR A 406 3.33 2.10 12.34
CA THR A 406 4.42 3.07 12.23
C THR A 406 5.40 2.92 13.37
N HIS A 407 4.95 2.67 14.61
CA HIS A 407 5.84 2.41 15.74
C HIS A 407 6.67 1.13 15.54
N LYS A 408 6.05 0.04 15.05
CA LYS A 408 6.79 -1.20 14.72
C LYS A 408 7.89 -0.93 13.70
N VAL A 409 7.55 -0.26 12.60
CA VAL A 409 8.44 -0.04 11.47
C VAL A 409 9.53 0.99 11.77
N ALA A 410 9.20 2.09 12.44
CA ALA A 410 10.15 3.15 12.80
C ALA A 410 10.98 2.81 14.06
N GLY A 411 10.61 1.74 14.79
CA GLY A 411 11.36 1.25 15.95
C GLY A 411 11.03 1.98 17.25
N PHE A 412 9.82 2.51 17.40
CA PHE A 412 9.33 3.07 18.67
C PHE A 412 8.65 2.00 19.53
N MET A 413 8.32 2.35 20.77
CA MET A 413 7.55 1.48 21.67
C MET A 413 6.07 1.47 21.31
N SER A 414 5.32 0.50 21.84
CA SER A 414 3.86 0.48 21.70
C SER A 414 3.23 1.78 22.22
N HIS A 415 2.06 2.15 21.70
CA HIS A 415 1.22 3.24 22.20
C HIS A 415 0.81 3.07 23.68
N SER A 416 0.90 1.85 24.21
CA SER A 416 0.65 1.51 25.63
C SER A 416 1.90 1.52 26.51
N ALA A 417 3.09 1.75 25.94
CA ALA A 417 4.33 1.79 26.71
C ALA A 417 4.52 3.11 27.45
N ASN A 418 5.43 3.14 28.44
CA ASN A 418 5.72 4.37 29.16
C ASN A 418 6.18 5.51 28.21
N SER A 419 7.09 5.22 27.28
CA SER A 419 7.47 6.13 26.20
C SER A 419 6.64 5.84 24.95
N PHE A 420 5.39 6.31 24.94
CA PHE A 420 4.45 6.02 23.86
C PHE A 420 4.59 6.97 22.65
N CYS A 421 5.09 8.19 22.83
CA CYS A 421 5.13 9.19 21.75
C CYS A 421 6.37 9.04 20.84
N THR A 422 6.12 9.12 19.52
CA THR A 422 7.13 9.12 18.46
C THR A 422 7.89 10.45 18.38
N TRP A 423 7.24 11.56 18.71
CA TRP A 423 7.76 12.91 18.45
C TRP A 423 8.34 13.59 19.69
N CYS A 424 7.86 13.28 20.90
CA CYS A 424 8.42 13.81 22.14
C CYS A 424 8.69 12.72 23.20
N ASP A 425 9.28 13.12 24.32
CA ASP A 425 9.67 12.22 25.42
C ASP A 425 8.66 12.13 26.57
N ILE A 426 7.44 12.67 26.40
CA ILE A 426 6.40 12.57 27.42
C ILE A 426 6.09 11.11 27.78
N THR A 427 5.77 10.87 29.04
CA THR A 427 5.38 9.54 29.51
C THR A 427 3.87 9.33 29.47
N ILE A 428 3.42 8.08 29.38
CA ILE A 428 1.99 7.74 29.38
C ILE A 428 1.23 8.26 30.61
N ASN A 429 1.92 8.38 31.75
CA ASN A 429 1.36 8.92 33.00
C ASN A 429 1.17 10.44 32.94
N GLN A 430 2.04 11.15 32.21
CA GLN A 430 1.98 12.61 32.01
C GLN A 430 1.03 13.00 30.88
N LYS A 431 0.53 12.06 30.08
CA LYS A 431 -0.42 12.32 28.97
C LYS A 431 -1.61 13.18 29.40
N LYS A 432 -2.10 13.01 30.64
CA LYS A 432 -3.25 13.75 31.16
C LYS A 432 -2.99 15.26 31.27
N GLU A 433 -1.73 15.67 31.33
CA GLU A 433 -1.34 17.08 31.35
C GLU A 433 -1.58 17.76 29.99
N LEU A 434 -1.74 16.97 28.92
CA LEU A 434 -1.95 17.47 27.55
C LEU A 434 -0.94 18.57 27.19
N LYS A 435 0.33 18.27 27.45
CA LYS A 435 1.48 19.11 27.09
C LYS A 435 2.40 18.33 26.18
N LEU A 436 3.17 19.05 25.36
CA LEU A 436 4.26 18.46 24.62
C LEU A 436 5.45 18.24 25.56
N GLY A 437 6.07 17.06 25.47
CA GLY A 437 7.37 16.80 26.08
C GLY A 437 8.49 17.46 25.28
N ARG A 438 9.74 17.15 25.62
CA ARG A 438 10.88 17.57 24.82
C ARG A 438 10.85 16.84 23.48
N CYS A 439 10.92 17.58 22.38
CA CYS A 439 10.96 17.01 21.04
C CYS A 439 12.18 16.10 20.86
N ARG A 440 11.96 14.93 20.25
CA ARG A 440 13.00 13.96 19.93
C ARG A 440 13.78 14.45 18.72
N SER A 441 15.11 14.31 18.80
CA SER A 441 15.99 14.57 17.65
C SER A 441 16.13 13.30 16.81
N GLY A 442 15.95 13.43 15.49
CA GLY A 442 16.20 12.34 14.54
C GLY A 442 17.61 11.75 14.65
N ARG A 443 18.61 12.60 14.93
CA ARG A 443 20.00 12.18 15.14
C ARG A 443 20.13 11.29 16.39
N ASP A 444 19.52 11.70 17.50
CA ASP A 444 19.63 10.97 18.78
C ASP A 444 18.86 9.66 18.74
N VAL A 445 17.67 9.67 18.12
CA VAL A 445 16.88 8.45 17.87
C VAL A 445 17.70 7.46 17.03
N ARG A 446 18.33 7.94 15.96
CA ARG A 446 19.14 7.09 15.09
C ARG A 446 20.38 6.53 15.78
N ASN A 447 21.11 7.36 16.52
CA ASN A 447 22.26 6.93 17.31
C ASN A 447 21.86 5.85 18.33
N THR A 448 20.74 6.06 19.03
CA THR A 448 20.20 5.09 20.00
C THR A 448 19.78 3.80 19.31
N SER A 449 19.16 3.88 18.13
CA SER A 449 18.78 2.72 17.31
C SER A 449 20.00 1.89 16.89
N PHE A 450 21.09 2.52 16.46
CA PHE A 450 22.35 1.83 16.15
C PHE A 450 23.01 1.22 17.39
N ALA A 451 22.99 1.93 18.53
CA ALA A 451 23.48 1.38 19.79
C ALA A 451 22.68 0.14 20.20
N TYR A 452 21.35 0.20 20.09
CA TYR A 452 20.45 -0.93 20.33
C TYR A 452 20.81 -2.14 19.46
N ARG A 453 21.07 -1.94 18.16
CA ARG A 453 21.45 -3.02 17.24
C ARG A 453 22.75 -3.72 17.63
N LYS A 454 23.72 -2.97 18.16
CA LYS A 454 25.05 -3.48 18.58
C LYS A 454 25.01 -4.29 19.88
N LEU A 455 23.93 -4.21 20.67
CA LEU A 455 23.84 -4.95 21.93
C LEU A 455 23.74 -6.46 21.68
N GLU A 456 24.54 -7.22 22.42
CA GLU A 456 24.72 -8.66 22.22
C GLU A 456 23.66 -9.54 22.89
N SER A 457 22.87 -8.97 23.80
CA SER A 457 21.88 -9.69 24.63
C SER A 457 20.50 -9.05 24.54
N HIS A 458 19.47 -9.89 24.47
CA HIS A 458 18.06 -9.49 24.47
C HIS A 458 17.69 -8.63 25.70
N THR A 459 18.15 -9.03 26.90
CA THR A 459 17.87 -8.28 28.14
C THR A 459 18.46 -6.87 28.10
N LYS A 460 19.67 -6.71 27.55
CA LYS A 460 20.29 -5.37 27.36
C LYS A 460 19.48 -4.53 26.37
N LYS A 461 19.03 -5.14 25.26
CA LYS A 461 18.16 -4.49 24.26
C LYS A 461 16.85 -4.01 24.88
N GLU A 462 16.15 -4.87 25.63
CA GLU A 462 14.91 -4.50 26.32
C GLU A 462 15.11 -3.38 27.35
N LYS A 463 16.19 -3.43 28.14
CA LYS A 463 16.51 -2.38 29.11
C LYS A 463 16.71 -1.04 28.43
N LEU A 464 17.44 -1.00 27.31
CA LEU A 464 17.64 0.22 26.54
C LEU A 464 16.33 0.73 25.93
N ALA A 465 15.52 -0.15 25.34
CA ALA A 465 14.23 0.21 24.76
C ALA A 465 13.25 0.76 25.80
N LYS A 466 13.15 0.13 26.99
CA LYS A 466 12.33 0.63 28.09
C LYS A 466 12.79 2.00 28.59
N LYS A 467 14.10 2.25 28.61
CA LYS A 467 14.68 3.53 29.06
C LYS A 467 14.48 4.66 28.05
N THR A 468 14.64 4.38 26.76
CA THR A 468 14.73 5.42 25.71
C THR A 468 13.49 5.52 24.82
N GLY A 469 12.65 4.48 24.81
CA GLY A 469 11.54 4.34 23.88
C GLY A 469 11.95 3.87 22.49
N ILE A 470 13.21 3.50 22.26
CA ILE A 470 13.78 3.32 20.91
C ILE A 470 14.36 1.91 20.73
N ARG A 471 14.10 1.31 19.57
CA ARG A 471 14.62 0.02 19.09
C ARG A 471 15.34 0.17 17.75
N TRP A 472 15.84 -0.96 17.23
CA TRP A 472 16.32 -1.03 15.86
C TRP A 472 15.17 -0.88 14.86
N SER A 473 15.42 -0.12 13.79
CA SER A 473 14.57 -0.06 12.60
C SER A 473 15.47 -0.17 11.36
N GLU A 474 15.07 -0.99 10.38
CA GLU A 474 15.80 -1.08 9.11
C GLU A 474 15.84 0.27 8.36
N LEU A 475 14.82 1.12 8.50
CA LEU A 475 14.78 2.42 7.84
C LEU A 475 15.94 3.34 8.28
N ASN A 476 16.46 3.15 9.51
CA ASN A 476 17.61 3.89 10.02
C ASN A 476 18.93 3.61 9.29
N ARG A 477 18.96 2.65 8.36
CA ARG A 477 20.07 2.46 7.42
C ARG A 477 20.10 3.52 6.31
N LEU A 478 18.96 4.11 5.94
CA LEU A 478 18.85 5.09 4.86
C LEU A 478 19.46 6.42 5.28
N PRO A 479 20.56 6.91 4.68
CA PRO A 479 21.33 8.04 5.20
C PRO A 479 20.52 9.34 5.33
N TYR A 480 19.54 9.56 4.46
CA TYR A 480 18.66 10.74 4.45
C TYR A 480 17.42 10.61 5.36
N TRP A 481 17.15 9.44 5.94
CA TRP A 481 15.95 9.19 6.74
C TRP A 481 16.05 9.85 8.12
N ASN A 482 15.05 10.66 8.48
CA ASN A 482 14.86 11.15 9.84
C ASN A 482 13.72 10.35 10.51
N PRO A 483 14.02 9.51 11.51
CA PRO A 483 13.03 8.62 12.13
C PRO A 483 11.95 9.32 12.96
N VAL A 484 12.06 10.62 13.19
CA VAL A 484 11.04 11.40 13.90
C VAL A 484 10.17 12.15 12.89
N LEU A 485 10.79 12.92 11.99
CA LEU A 485 10.05 13.79 11.07
C LEU A 485 9.44 13.05 9.88
N ASN A 486 10.01 11.92 9.45
CA ASN A 486 9.50 11.18 8.29
C ASN A 486 8.39 10.17 8.65
N VAL A 487 7.99 10.06 9.91
CA VAL A 487 6.85 9.25 10.35
C VAL A 487 5.62 10.13 10.36
N THR A 488 4.59 9.76 9.61
CA THR A 488 3.38 10.57 9.49
C THR A 488 2.41 10.26 10.63
N LEU A 489 1.73 11.29 11.13
CA LEU A 489 0.58 11.10 11.99
C LEU A 489 -0.64 10.89 11.10
N GLY A 490 -1.19 9.69 11.18
CA GLY A 490 -2.33 9.31 10.37
C GLY A 490 -3.58 10.14 10.66
N VAL A 491 -4.04 10.95 9.70
CA VAL A 491 -5.26 11.77 9.85
C VAL A 491 -6.47 10.87 10.06
N MET A 492 -6.54 9.74 9.35
CA MET A 492 -7.68 8.85 9.42
C MET A 492 -7.81 8.22 10.81
N HIS A 493 -6.75 7.56 11.28
CA HIS A 493 -6.78 6.84 12.55
C HIS A 493 -6.68 7.76 13.76
N ASN A 494 -5.92 8.85 13.68
CA ASN A 494 -5.75 9.76 14.81
C ASN A 494 -6.87 10.79 14.90
N TRP A 495 -7.14 11.54 13.82
CA TRP A 495 -8.11 12.64 13.88
C TRP A 495 -9.55 12.12 13.81
N PHE A 496 -9.90 11.38 12.75
CA PHE A 496 -11.28 10.94 12.54
C PHE A 496 -11.69 9.81 13.51
N GLU A 497 -10.95 8.70 13.51
CA GLU A 497 -11.28 7.54 14.36
C GLU A 497 -10.75 7.67 15.81
N GLY A 498 -9.88 8.65 16.05
CA GLY A 498 -9.30 8.89 17.37
C GLY A 498 -9.95 10.06 18.09
N ILE A 499 -9.90 11.28 17.54
CA ILE A 499 -10.42 12.50 18.17
C ILE A 499 -11.94 12.62 17.98
N LEU A 500 -12.42 12.63 16.72
CA LEU A 500 -13.84 12.85 16.44
C LEU A 500 -14.70 11.70 16.95
N GLN A 501 -14.26 10.46 16.76
CA GLN A 501 -14.94 9.29 17.28
C GLN A 501 -15.01 9.29 18.82
N HIS A 502 -13.91 9.63 19.51
CA HIS A 502 -13.91 9.73 20.98
C HIS A 502 -14.83 10.86 21.47
N HIS A 503 -14.79 12.01 20.81
CA HIS A 503 -15.67 13.12 21.12
C HIS A 503 -17.15 12.73 20.99
N PHE A 504 -17.52 12.15 19.85
CA PHE A 504 -18.90 11.75 19.59
C PHE A 504 -19.38 10.62 20.52
N ASN A 505 -18.56 9.59 20.72
CA ASN A 505 -19.00 8.41 21.49
C ASN A 505 -18.88 8.62 23.00
N ASP A 506 -17.72 9.07 23.48
CA ASP A 506 -17.38 9.08 24.90
C ASP A 506 -17.77 10.40 25.57
N ARG A 507 -17.55 11.55 24.90
CA ARG A 507 -17.91 12.86 25.48
C ARG A 507 -19.39 13.19 25.31
N TRP A 508 -19.94 12.94 24.12
CA TRP A 508 -21.37 13.17 23.86
C TRP A 508 -22.27 11.99 24.22
N GLY A 509 -21.68 10.84 24.58
CA GLY A 509 -22.40 9.69 25.10
C GLY A 509 -23.20 8.90 24.04
N PHE A 510 -22.77 8.91 22.77
CA PHE A 510 -23.34 8.06 21.72
C PHE A 510 -22.76 6.62 21.72
N ALA A 511 -21.85 6.32 22.65
CA ALA A 511 -21.33 4.96 22.87
C ALA A 511 -22.41 3.98 23.40
N ARG A 512 -22.26 2.69 23.07
CA ARG A 512 -23.17 1.61 23.49
C ARG A 512 -22.97 1.24 24.97
N ASN A 513 -23.98 1.42 25.82
CA ASN A 513 -24.07 0.66 27.08
C ASN A 513 -24.42 -0.80 26.74
N SER A 514 -23.43 -1.67 26.59
CA SER A 514 -23.65 -3.10 26.42
C SER A 514 -23.78 -3.76 27.80
N ALA A 515 -25.01 -3.90 28.28
CA ALA A 515 -25.32 -4.81 29.38
C ALA A 515 -24.91 -6.23 28.98
N ARG A 516 -23.81 -6.74 29.56
CA ARG A 516 -23.31 -8.10 29.34
C ARG A 516 -24.31 -9.10 29.95
N ARG A 517 -25.00 -9.88 29.12
CA ARG A 517 -25.59 -11.15 29.57
C ARG A 517 -24.43 -12.13 29.78
N HIS A 518 -24.17 -12.46 31.04
CA HIS A 518 -23.34 -13.60 31.41
C HIS A 518 -24.01 -14.87 30.87
N ASP A 519 -23.33 -15.59 29.99
CA ASP A 519 -23.53 -17.03 29.88
C ASP A 519 -22.15 -17.69 29.90
N SER A 520 -21.90 -18.39 31.00
CA SER A 520 -20.67 -19.08 31.32
C SER A 520 -20.63 -20.44 30.62
N SER A 521 -19.75 -20.61 29.65
CA SER A 521 -19.15 -21.91 29.37
C SER A 521 -17.72 -21.74 28.85
N ALA A 522 -16.76 -22.18 29.67
CA ALA A 522 -15.34 -22.07 29.43
C ALA A 522 -14.85 -23.18 28.49
N SER A 523 -13.96 -22.85 27.56
CA SER A 523 -12.94 -23.79 27.08
C SER A 523 -11.63 -23.02 26.83
N ASN A 524 -10.59 -23.46 27.54
CA ASN A 524 -9.24 -22.91 27.56
C ASN A 524 -8.53 -23.13 26.22
N SER A 525 -8.03 -22.04 25.61
CA SER A 525 -6.89 -22.10 24.71
C SER A 525 -6.10 -20.79 24.82
N ASN A 526 -4.84 -20.89 25.26
CA ASN A 526 -3.91 -19.77 25.35
C ASN A 526 -3.55 -19.30 23.94
N SER A 527 -4.03 -18.13 23.59
CA SER A 527 -3.54 -17.33 22.46
C SER A 527 -3.39 -15.91 22.96
N ASP A 528 -2.20 -15.32 22.76
CA ASP A 528 -1.91 -13.92 23.07
C ASP A 528 -2.69 -13.02 22.11
N SER A 529 -3.97 -12.87 22.38
CA SER A 529 -4.84 -11.84 21.81
C SER A 529 -4.65 -10.56 22.61
N GLU A 530 -4.30 -9.50 21.89
CA GLU A 530 -4.14 -8.13 22.36
C GLU A 530 -5.29 -7.72 23.29
N ALA A 531 -4.98 -7.61 24.57
CA ALA A 531 -5.93 -7.22 25.60
C ALA A 531 -6.29 -5.74 25.42
N MET A 532 -7.51 -5.48 24.92
CA MET A 532 -8.27 -4.32 25.35
C MET A 532 -8.42 -4.42 26.87
N ASP A 533 -7.84 -3.45 27.57
CA ASP A 533 -8.00 -3.25 29.01
C ASP A 533 -9.49 -3.05 29.34
N SER A 534 -10.15 -4.16 29.67
CA SER A 534 -11.46 -4.17 30.31
C SER A 534 -11.27 -4.19 31.83
N SER A 535 -10.73 -3.12 32.39
CA SER A 535 -10.89 -2.84 33.82
C SER A 535 -12.36 -2.47 34.07
N GLN A 536 -13.14 -3.44 34.53
CA GLN A 536 -14.48 -3.23 35.07
C GLN A 536 -14.40 -2.24 36.22
N ASN A 537 -15.04 -1.08 36.07
CA ASN A 537 -15.46 -0.26 37.20
C ASN A 537 -16.95 0.04 37.03
N ASN A 538 -17.73 -0.42 38.02
CA ASN A 538 -19.13 -0.09 38.25
C ASN A 538 -19.25 1.41 38.63
N TYR A 539 -19.05 2.31 37.67
CA TYR A 539 -19.41 3.71 37.86
C TYR A 539 -20.88 3.87 37.53
N GLN A 540 -21.68 4.14 38.56
CA GLN A 540 -23.00 4.74 38.41
C GLN A 540 -22.87 5.97 37.49
N SER A 541 -23.52 5.90 36.33
CA SER A 541 -23.65 6.96 35.35
C SER A 541 -24.24 8.22 35.99
N LYS A 542 -23.40 9.17 36.40
CA LYS A 542 -23.79 10.58 36.23
C LYS A 542 -23.92 10.80 34.73
N ASN A 543 -25.07 11.32 34.28
CA ASN A 543 -25.37 11.57 32.87
C ASN A 543 -24.41 12.63 32.29
N PHE A 544 -23.25 12.20 31.79
CA PHE A 544 -22.34 13.05 31.03
C PHE A 544 -22.80 13.13 29.57
N GLY A 545 -22.86 14.33 29.00
CA GLY A 545 -23.21 14.57 27.60
C GLY A 545 -24.70 14.88 27.34
N PHE A 546 -25.14 14.68 26.09
CA PHE A 546 -26.52 14.93 25.69
C PHE A 546 -27.50 14.01 26.44
N SER A 547 -28.65 14.55 26.85
CA SER A 547 -29.80 13.74 27.29
C SER A 547 -30.31 12.86 26.15
N ASP A 548 -31.02 11.77 26.46
CA ASP A 548 -31.56 10.87 25.43
C ASP A 548 -32.57 11.57 24.50
N SER A 549 -33.28 12.59 25.00
CA SER A 549 -34.12 13.47 24.18
C SER A 549 -33.27 14.28 23.20
N ASN A 550 -32.23 14.97 23.68
CA ASN A 550 -31.38 15.79 22.82
C ASN A 550 -30.60 14.96 21.80
N LYS A 551 -30.17 13.73 22.14
CA LYS A 551 -29.55 12.81 21.18
C LYS A 551 -30.51 12.47 20.03
N LYS A 552 -31.77 12.18 20.34
CA LYS A 552 -32.81 11.88 19.34
C LYS A 552 -33.08 13.10 18.45
N THR A 553 -33.20 14.29 19.06
CA THR A 553 -33.38 15.54 18.30
C THR A 553 -32.21 15.77 17.36
N LEU A 554 -30.96 15.68 17.85
CA LEU A 554 -29.77 15.85 17.02
C LEU A 554 -29.75 14.86 15.84
N ILE A 555 -30.00 13.57 16.10
CA ILE A 555 -30.03 12.54 15.06
C ILE A 555 -31.12 12.85 14.02
N SER A 556 -32.30 13.30 14.46
CA SER A 556 -33.39 13.68 13.55
C SER A 556 -32.94 14.81 12.62
N GLN A 557 -32.34 15.86 13.17
CA GLN A 557 -31.89 17.01 12.39
C GLN A 557 -30.73 16.66 11.45
N ILE A 558 -29.82 15.77 11.85
CA ILE A 558 -28.77 15.24 10.97
C ILE A 558 -29.36 14.61 9.70
N TYR A 559 -30.52 13.95 9.78
CA TYR A 559 -31.15 13.34 8.59
C TYR A 559 -31.88 14.33 7.69
N GLU A 560 -32.24 15.51 8.21
CA GLU A 560 -32.83 16.59 7.42
C GLU A 560 -31.77 17.37 6.62
N VAL A 561 -30.49 17.25 6.98
CA VAL A 561 -29.39 17.89 6.24
C VAL A 561 -29.25 17.27 4.83
N VAL A 562 -29.58 18.08 3.83
CA VAL A 562 -29.42 17.74 2.41
C VAL A 562 -28.02 18.10 1.95
N VAL A 563 -27.27 17.09 1.46
CA VAL A 563 -25.93 17.27 0.89
C VAL A 563 -25.92 16.96 -0.62
N PRO A 564 -25.07 17.66 -1.41
CA PRO A 564 -24.90 17.35 -2.84
C PRO A 564 -24.46 15.91 -3.12
N LYS A 565 -24.56 15.51 -4.38
CA LYS A 565 -23.97 14.24 -4.84
C LYS A 565 -22.45 14.36 -4.71
N GLY A 566 -21.86 13.42 -3.97
CA GLY A 566 -20.42 13.30 -3.75
C GLY A 566 -19.96 13.52 -2.32
N VAL A 567 -20.77 14.20 -1.50
CA VAL A 567 -20.56 14.23 -0.05
C VAL A 567 -20.88 12.87 0.56
N THR A 568 -20.04 12.45 1.51
CA THR A 568 -20.30 11.22 2.28
C THR A 568 -21.63 11.35 3.03
N ARG A 569 -22.58 10.48 2.70
CA ARG A 569 -23.88 10.44 3.37
C ARG A 569 -23.81 9.66 4.67
N ILE A 570 -24.40 10.20 5.72
CA ILE A 570 -24.54 9.50 6.99
C ILE A 570 -25.55 8.37 6.86
N ARG A 571 -25.19 7.19 7.38
CA ARG A 571 -26.09 6.03 7.40
C ARG A 571 -27.30 6.26 8.31
N LYS A 572 -28.42 5.64 7.94
CA LYS A 572 -29.62 5.61 8.76
C LYS A 572 -29.34 4.89 10.09
N ARG A 573 -30.07 5.29 11.15
CA ARG A 573 -30.00 4.74 12.51
C ARG A 573 -28.72 5.05 13.30
N LEU A 574 -28.00 6.13 12.97
CA LEU A 574 -26.93 6.73 13.78
C LEU A 574 -27.25 6.68 15.29
N GLY A 575 -26.33 6.17 16.10
CA GLY A 575 -26.51 5.98 17.55
C GLY A 575 -27.24 4.69 17.95
N GLU A 576 -27.86 3.96 17.02
CA GLU A 576 -28.51 2.66 17.30
C GLU A 576 -27.55 1.47 17.08
N SER A 577 -27.84 0.36 17.77
CA SER A 577 -27.06 -0.88 17.71
C SER A 577 -26.95 -1.50 16.30
N HIS A 578 -27.86 -1.18 15.40
CA HIS A 578 -27.92 -1.70 14.03
C HIS A 578 -27.16 -0.86 12.98
N CYS A 579 -26.68 0.35 13.31
CA CYS A 579 -25.98 1.22 12.36
C CYS A 579 -24.58 0.68 11.94
N GLY A 580 -23.98 -0.14 12.80
CA GLY A 580 -22.57 -0.53 12.68
C GLY A 580 -21.62 0.58 13.16
N ARG A 581 -20.31 0.39 12.95
CA ARG A 581 -19.30 1.41 13.24
C ARG A 581 -19.23 2.39 12.06
N LEU A 582 -19.21 3.68 12.36
CA LEU A 582 -18.98 4.73 11.36
C LEU A 582 -17.56 4.65 10.82
N LYS A 583 -17.40 4.85 9.52
CA LYS A 583 -16.09 4.99 8.86
C LYS A 583 -15.52 6.39 9.08
N ALA A 584 -14.22 6.53 8.90
CA ALA A 584 -13.52 7.82 9.01
C ALA A 584 -14.12 8.94 8.12
N SER A 585 -14.51 8.62 6.88
CA SER A 585 -15.18 9.58 5.98
C SER A 585 -16.54 10.05 6.51
N GLU A 586 -17.27 9.17 7.21
CA GLU A 586 -18.54 9.50 7.85
C GLU A 586 -18.30 10.44 9.04
N PHE A 587 -17.25 10.22 9.86
CA PHE A 587 -16.87 11.15 10.92
C PHE A 587 -16.46 12.52 10.38
N ASN A 588 -15.68 12.55 9.30
CA ASN A 588 -15.30 13.80 8.64
C ASN A 588 -16.55 14.60 8.22
N ALA A 589 -17.44 13.98 7.43
CA ALA A 589 -18.66 14.64 6.98
C ALA A 589 -19.54 15.05 8.16
N LEU A 590 -19.66 14.19 9.18
CA LEU A 590 -20.47 14.45 10.37
C LEU A 590 -20.04 15.75 11.07
N PHE A 591 -18.75 15.96 11.30
CA PHE A 591 -18.26 17.15 12.00
C PHE A 591 -18.07 18.38 11.10
N ASN A 592 -17.70 18.22 9.83
CA ASN A 592 -17.51 19.36 8.93
C ASN A 592 -18.80 19.89 8.31
N ILE A 593 -19.87 19.09 8.24
CA ILE A 593 -21.10 19.44 7.51
C ILE A 593 -22.33 19.26 8.38
N TYR A 594 -22.59 18.04 8.84
CA TYR A 594 -23.90 17.69 9.43
C TYR A 594 -24.11 18.33 10.80
N ILE A 595 -23.16 18.17 11.73
CA ILE A 595 -23.26 18.70 13.10
C ILE A 595 -23.37 20.22 13.11
N PRO A 596 -22.53 21.01 12.41
CA PRO A 596 -22.64 22.47 12.41
C PRO A 596 -24.03 22.98 11.97
N LEU A 597 -24.71 22.26 11.09
CA LEU A 597 -26.05 22.59 10.63
C LEU A 597 -27.15 22.09 11.59
N ALA A 598 -27.02 20.88 12.11
CA ALA A 598 -28.05 20.20 12.90
C ALA A 598 -28.05 20.58 14.40
N VAL A 599 -26.91 21.01 14.94
CA VAL A 599 -26.77 21.25 16.39
C VAL A 599 -27.53 22.50 16.85
N LEU A 600 -27.73 23.47 15.96
CA LEU A 600 -28.39 24.74 16.28
C LEU A 600 -29.84 24.50 16.75
N ASP A 601 -30.56 23.63 16.06
CA ASP A 601 -31.95 23.28 16.41
C ASP A 601 -32.06 22.58 17.77
N VAL A 602 -31.00 21.90 18.20
CA VAL A 602 -30.94 21.29 19.53
C VAL A 602 -30.76 22.40 20.56
N LEU A 603 -29.76 23.26 20.38
CA LEU A 603 -29.37 24.32 21.32
C LEU A 603 -30.42 25.42 21.51
N PHE A 604 -31.19 25.72 20.48
CA PHE A 604 -32.24 26.74 20.52
C PHE A 604 -33.65 26.16 20.71
N SER A 605 -33.79 24.88 21.06
CA SER A 605 -35.09 24.29 21.36
C SER A 605 -35.65 24.80 22.71
N ASP A 606 -36.96 25.05 22.76
CA ASP A 606 -37.67 25.56 23.95
C ASP A 606 -37.65 24.59 25.15
N GLN A 607 -37.21 23.34 24.95
CA GLN A 607 -37.00 22.34 26.01
C GLN A 607 -35.53 22.31 26.42
N GLN A 608 -35.11 23.29 27.23
CA GLN A 608 -33.75 23.40 27.75
C GLN A 608 -33.45 22.30 28.79
N ASP A 609 -33.13 21.10 28.31
CA ASP A 609 -32.70 19.96 29.13
C ASP A 609 -31.20 19.70 28.91
N PHE A 610 -30.39 20.77 28.94
CA PHE A 610 -28.94 20.72 28.81
C PHE A 610 -28.29 20.59 30.19
N ASN A 611 -27.50 19.52 30.38
CA ASN A 611 -26.69 19.33 31.59
C ASN A 611 -25.37 20.12 31.56
N PHE A 612 -25.18 21.02 30.59
CA PHE A 612 -23.92 21.72 30.36
C PHE A 612 -24.15 23.16 29.90
N ASP A 613 -23.19 24.04 30.20
CA ASP A 613 -23.17 25.43 29.75
C ASP A 613 -23.17 25.50 28.21
N SER A 614 -24.21 26.10 27.64
CA SER A 614 -24.44 26.17 26.20
C SER A 614 -23.43 27.07 25.48
N GLU A 615 -22.90 28.10 26.14
CA GLU A 615 -21.83 28.94 25.57
C GLU A 615 -20.53 28.14 25.47
N GLN A 616 -20.13 27.50 26.57
CA GLN A 616 -18.90 26.71 26.61
C GLN A 616 -18.95 25.51 25.67
N PHE A 617 -20.12 24.87 25.54
CA PHE A 617 -20.35 23.82 24.56
C PHE A 617 -20.15 24.32 23.12
N MET A 618 -20.70 25.50 22.79
CA MET A 618 -20.53 26.10 21.47
C MET A 618 -19.09 26.44 21.16
N ILE A 619 -18.35 27.01 22.12
CA ILE A 619 -16.91 27.27 21.97
C ILE A 619 -16.16 25.96 21.70
N ASN A 620 -16.47 24.91 22.46
CA ASN A 620 -15.84 23.61 22.28
C ASN A 620 -16.10 23.01 20.90
N LEU A 621 -17.36 23.03 20.45
CA LEU A 621 -17.74 22.50 19.15
C LEU A 621 -17.12 23.31 18.00
N CYS A 622 -17.21 24.63 18.05
CA CYS A 622 -16.60 25.52 17.05
C CYS A 622 -15.09 25.28 16.95
N ALA A 623 -14.40 25.11 18.09
CA ALA A 623 -12.98 24.81 18.10
C ALA A 623 -12.68 23.45 17.44
N LEU A 624 -13.47 22.41 17.73
CA LEU A 624 -13.29 21.09 17.11
C LEU A 624 -13.55 21.11 15.59
N VAL A 625 -14.60 21.82 15.15
CA VAL A 625 -14.95 21.99 13.74
C VAL A 625 -13.85 22.76 13.02
N GLN A 626 -13.36 23.85 13.60
CA GLN A 626 -12.27 24.64 13.02
C GLN A 626 -10.98 23.83 12.91
N CYS A 627 -10.62 23.05 13.93
CA CYS A 627 -9.47 22.14 13.85
C CYS A 627 -9.65 21.10 12.74
N THR A 628 -10.87 20.55 12.60
CA THR A 628 -11.18 19.56 11.56
C THR A 628 -11.10 20.17 10.17
N SER A 629 -11.60 21.39 9.99
CA SER A 629 -11.48 22.13 8.73
C SER A 629 -10.02 22.35 8.34
N ILE A 630 -9.14 22.71 9.28
CA ILE A 630 -7.69 22.86 9.00
C ILE A 630 -7.06 21.53 8.63
N VAL A 631 -7.29 20.47 9.42
CA VAL A 631 -6.72 19.13 9.16
C VAL A 631 -7.17 18.54 7.82
N THR A 632 -8.36 18.90 7.36
CA THR A 632 -8.93 18.41 6.10
C THR A 632 -8.72 19.36 4.93
N SER A 633 -8.08 20.52 5.16
CA SER A 633 -7.83 21.50 4.11
C SER A 633 -6.86 20.94 3.06
N LYS A 634 -7.17 21.21 1.79
CA LYS A 634 -6.29 20.95 0.65
C LYS A 634 -5.18 21.98 0.48
N ALA A 635 -5.32 23.13 1.12
CA ALA A 635 -4.45 24.27 0.95
C ALA A 635 -4.18 24.87 2.33
N LEU A 636 -2.91 25.04 2.70
CA LEU A 636 -2.51 25.59 3.99
C LEU A 636 -1.75 26.89 3.80
N ASN A 637 -2.13 27.90 4.57
CA ASN A 637 -1.34 29.10 4.76
C ASN A 637 -0.36 28.87 5.91
N LYS A 638 0.68 29.70 5.99
CA LYS A 638 1.72 29.59 7.02
C LYS A 638 1.20 29.74 8.45
N ASP A 639 0.10 30.47 8.64
CA ASP A 639 -0.51 30.68 9.95
C ASP A 639 -1.44 29.54 10.38
N ASP A 640 -1.78 28.59 9.49
CA ASP A 640 -2.76 27.53 9.80
C ASP A 640 -2.25 26.56 10.87
N SER A 641 -0.93 26.34 10.98
CA SER A 641 -0.34 25.50 12.04
C SER A 641 -0.48 26.16 13.42
N LEU A 642 -0.20 27.45 13.51
CA LEU A 642 -0.40 28.23 14.74
C LEU A 642 -1.89 28.30 15.11
N LYS A 643 -2.75 28.57 14.12
CA LYS A 643 -4.20 28.60 14.30
C LYS A 643 -4.72 27.27 14.80
N PHE A 644 -4.29 26.15 14.22
CA PHE A 644 -4.64 24.82 14.72
C PHE A 644 -4.20 24.66 16.18
N SER A 645 -2.96 25.01 16.52
CA SER A 645 -2.45 24.88 17.90
C SER A 645 -3.30 25.65 18.90
N GLN A 646 -3.61 26.92 18.62
CA GLN A 646 -4.42 27.78 19.48
C GLN A 646 -5.85 27.25 19.61
N THR A 647 -6.49 26.91 18.50
CA THR A 647 -7.84 26.37 18.49
C THR A 647 -7.92 25.03 19.22
N TYR A 648 -6.90 24.16 19.05
CA TYR A 648 -6.88 22.86 19.72
C TYR A 648 -6.65 22.99 21.23
N GLU A 649 -5.92 24.01 21.68
CA GLU A 649 -5.80 24.36 23.11
C GLU A 649 -7.16 24.78 23.69
N VAL A 650 -7.90 25.65 22.98
CA VAL A 650 -9.27 26.04 23.36
C VAL A 650 -10.18 24.83 23.45
N TYR A 651 -10.15 23.94 22.44
CA TYR A 651 -10.90 22.69 22.45
C TYR A 651 -10.57 21.82 23.68
N GLN A 652 -9.30 21.69 24.04
CA GLN A 652 -8.87 20.87 25.18
C GLN A 652 -9.31 21.47 26.52
N ALA A 653 -9.12 22.79 26.71
CA ALA A 653 -9.51 23.50 27.93
C ALA A 653 -11.02 23.39 28.17
N THR A 654 -11.82 23.78 27.17
CA THR A 654 -13.29 23.71 27.23
C THR A 654 -13.80 22.27 27.41
N SER A 655 -13.14 21.28 26.80
CA SER A 655 -13.51 19.88 27.01
C SER A 655 -13.18 19.34 28.40
N PHE A 656 -12.13 19.83 29.03
CA PHE A 656 -11.79 19.43 30.40
C PHE A 656 -12.89 19.87 31.37
N GLU A 657 -13.43 21.08 31.19
CA GLU A 657 -14.53 21.64 31.98
C GLU A 657 -15.87 20.94 31.69
N LEU A 658 -16.20 20.72 30.42
CA LEU A 658 -17.49 20.13 30.02
C LEU A 658 -17.60 18.62 30.32
N PHE A 659 -16.49 17.89 30.25
CA PHE A 659 -16.50 16.42 30.25
C PHE A 659 -15.58 15.85 31.33
N GLU A 660 -15.81 16.28 32.58
CA GLU A 660 -15.08 15.76 33.73
C GLU A 660 -15.11 14.23 33.80
N ASN A 661 -13.97 13.60 34.08
CA ASN A 661 -13.80 12.15 34.23
C ASN A 661 -13.83 11.30 32.95
N VAL A 662 -13.90 11.89 31.74
CA VAL A 662 -13.73 11.11 30.50
C VAL A 662 -12.26 10.73 30.31
N LYS A 663 -11.98 9.43 30.10
CA LYS A 663 -10.62 8.91 29.88
C LYS A 663 -10.04 9.48 28.59
N LEU A 664 -8.89 10.15 28.69
CA LEU A 664 -8.16 10.64 27.52
C LEU A 664 -7.44 9.51 26.79
N ASN A 665 -7.63 9.43 25.47
CA ASN A 665 -6.90 8.51 24.59
C ASN A 665 -5.53 9.10 24.20
N PRO A 666 -4.51 8.26 23.90
CA PRO A 666 -3.21 8.71 23.36
C PRO A 666 -3.33 9.65 22.15
N ASN A 667 -4.39 9.47 21.35
CA ASN A 667 -4.67 10.27 20.16
C ASN A 667 -4.73 11.78 20.44
N HIS A 668 -5.26 12.19 21.61
CA HIS A 668 -5.26 13.61 21.99
C HIS A 668 -3.86 14.20 22.12
N HIS A 669 -2.92 13.42 22.66
CA HIS A 669 -1.53 13.86 22.73
C HIS A 669 -0.88 13.87 21.35
N TYR A 670 -1.10 12.86 20.52
CA TYR A 670 -0.57 12.86 19.16
C TYR A 670 -1.10 14.03 18.33
N ALA A 671 -2.38 14.39 18.47
CA ALA A 671 -2.98 15.54 17.80
C ALA A 671 -2.28 16.87 18.13
N MET A 672 -1.63 16.99 19.30
CA MET A 672 -0.84 18.18 19.63
C MET A 672 0.41 18.36 18.74
N HIS A 673 0.86 17.29 18.06
CA HIS A 673 1.95 17.35 17.09
C HIS A 673 1.47 17.73 15.68
N LEU A 674 0.16 17.83 15.42
CA LEU A 674 -0.34 18.20 14.09
C LEU A 674 0.23 19.52 13.55
N PRO A 675 0.46 20.59 14.34
CA PRO A 675 1.15 21.79 13.86
C PRO A 675 2.50 21.47 13.19
N ASP A 676 3.35 20.66 13.85
CA ASP A 676 4.63 20.23 13.29
C ASP A 676 4.44 19.45 11.97
N HIS A 677 3.37 18.64 11.88
CA HIS A 677 3.02 17.92 10.66
C HIS A 677 2.55 18.85 9.53
N LEU A 678 1.75 19.87 9.85
CA LEU A 678 1.27 20.87 8.89
C LEU A 678 2.45 21.65 8.30
N ASP A 679 3.39 22.09 9.14
CA ASP A 679 4.59 22.83 8.70
C ASP A 679 5.57 21.96 7.90
N TRP A 680 5.67 20.69 8.26
CA TRP A 680 6.61 19.76 7.64
C TRP A 680 6.09 19.20 6.31
N TRP A 681 4.84 18.74 6.28
CA TRP A 681 4.25 18.07 5.12
C TRP A 681 3.41 18.98 4.24
N GLY A 682 2.93 20.12 4.72
CA GLY A 682 1.81 20.82 4.08
C GLY A 682 0.48 20.10 4.37
N PRO A 683 -0.50 20.14 3.44
CA PRO A 683 -1.81 19.48 3.61
C PRO A 683 -1.68 18.01 4.04
N PRO A 684 -2.14 17.64 5.26
CA PRO A 684 -1.81 16.34 5.85
C PRO A 684 -2.57 15.19 5.20
N MET A 685 -3.70 15.49 4.54
CA MET A 685 -4.41 14.54 3.67
C MET A 685 -3.51 13.98 2.58
N GLY A 686 -2.53 14.76 2.11
CA GLY A 686 -1.54 14.34 1.12
C GLY A 686 -0.59 13.24 1.59
N VAL A 687 -0.57 12.89 2.88
CA VAL A 687 0.19 11.76 3.45
C VAL A 687 -0.65 10.89 4.41
N SER A 688 -1.96 10.86 4.19
CA SER A 688 -2.92 10.08 4.97
C SER A 688 -3.00 8.60 4.56
N GLU A 689 -3.68 7.79 5.36
CA GLU A 689 -3.74 6.33 5.20
C GLU A 689 -4.82 5.84 4.24
N PHE A 690 -5.71 6.72 3.76
CA PHE A 690 -6.91 6.36 2.98
C PHE A 690 -6.60 5.47 1.77
N ASP A 691 -5.56 5.81 1.02
CA ASP A 691 -5.22 5.06 -0.21
C ASP A 691 -4.67 3.67 0.10
N GLY A 692 -3.94 3.55 1.20
CA GLY A 692 -3.44 2.28 1.70
C GLY A 692 -4.56 1.37 2.20
N GLU A 693 -5.52 1.93 2.93
CA GLU A 693 -6.73 1.22 3.38
C GLU A 693 -7.60 0.76 2.21
N HIS A 694 -7.72 1.57 1.17
CA HIS A 694 -8.43 1.18 -0.04
C HIS A 694 -7.72 0.00 -0.73
N LEU A 695 -6.39 0.01 -0.81
CA LEU A 695 -5.62 -1.13 -1.31
C LEU A 695 -5.87 -2.39 -0.47
N VAL A 696 -5.93 -2.27 0.86
CA VAL A 696 -6.27 -3.36 1.79
C VAL A 696 -7.69 -3.89 1.52
N GLU A 697 -8.67 -3.01 1.31
CA GLU A 697 -10.05 -3.41 0.98
C GLU A 697 -10.12 -4.18 -0.35
N ILE A 698 -9.39 -3.72 -1.37
CA ILE A 698 -9.27 -4.44 -2.65
C ILE A 698 -8.68 -5.84 -2.43
N LEU A 699 -7.62 -5.95 -1.63
CA LEU A 699 -6.97 -7.23 -1.28
C LEU A 699 -7.91 -8.19 -0.53
N GLN A 700 -8.74 -7.67 0.37
CA GLN A 700 -9.70 -8.46 1.13
C GLN A 700 -10.80 -9.05 0.23
N ASN A 701 -11.24 -8.29 -0.77
CA ASN A 701 -12.38 -8.61 -1.65
C ASN A 701 -12.06 -9.58 -2.79
N ILE A 702 -10.79 -9.94 -3.02
CA ILE A 702 -10.42 -10.95 -4.02
C ILE A 702 -10.95 -12.33 -3.59
N LYS A 703 -11.75 -12.97 -4.47
CA LYS A 703 -12.36 -14.28 -4.21
C LYS A 703 -11.30 -15.39 -4.10
N ASN A 704 -11.29 -16.07 -2.96
CA ASN A 704 -10.50 -17.29 -2.74
C ASN A 704 -11.35 -18.51 -3.13
N ASN A 705 -11.11 -19.10 -4.30
CA ASN A 705 -11.80 -20.33 -4.75
C ASN A 705 -11.36 -21.59 -3.95
N HIS A 706 -11.39 -21.54 -2.61
CA HIS A 706 -11.12 -22.64 -1.67
C HIS A 706 -9.82 -23.45 -1.86
N LEU A 707 -8.93 -23.07 -2.78
CA LEU A 707 -7.60 -23.65 -2.95
C LEU A 707 -6.67 -23.07 -1.89
N ASN A 708 -6.34 -23.86 -0.86
CA ASN A 708 -5.30 -23.64 0.16
C ASN A 708 -4.74 -22.20 0.22
N GLY A 709 -5.62 -21.31 0.64
CA GLY A 709 -5.35 -20.26 1.60
C GLY A 709 -4.67 -18.99 1.12
N TRP A 710 -3.66 -18.97 0.26
CA TRP A 710 -2.73 -17.80 0.29
C TRP A 710 -2.17 -17.37 -1.08
N LYS A 711 -1.83 -18.33 -1.94
CA LYS A 711 -1.13 -18.09 -3.23
C LYS A 711 -1.97 -17.42 -4.34
N VAL A 712 -3.30 -17.31 -4.14
CA VAL A 712 -4.25 -16.88 -5.19
C VAL A 712 -4.52 -15.37 -5.16
N LYS A 713 -4.58 -14.73 -3.98
CA LYS A 713 -4.83 -13.28 -3.87
C LYS A 713 -3.68 -12.45 -4.47
N GLU A 714 -2.45 -12.88 -4.19
CA GLU A 714 -1.19 -12.22 -4.53
C GLU A 714 -0.97 -12.07 -6.05
N ASN A 715 -1.29 -13.11 -6.82
CA ASN A 715 -1.12 -13.09 -8.27
C ASN A 715 -2.12 -12.16 -8.95
N SER A 716 -3.33 -11.98 -8.41
CA SER A 716 -4.40 -11.27 -9.11
C SER A 716 -4.20 -9.76 -9.16
N LEU A 717 -3.77 -9.12 -8.06
CA LEU A 717 -3.55 -7.67 -8.02
C LEU A 717 -2.32 -7.22 -8.80
N ILE A 718 -1.24 -7.99 -8.70
CA ILE A 718 -0.01 -7.62 -9.40
C ILE A 718 -0.15 -7.98 -10.89
N LYS A 719 -0.95 -9.01 -11.24
CA LYS A 719 -1.42 -9.19 -12.62
C LYS A 719 -2.29 -8.02 -13.08
N LYS A 720 -3.21 -7.51 -12.25
CA LYS A 720 -3.99 -6.29 -12.56
C LYS A 720 -3.09 -5.09 -12.86
N GLN A 721 -2.03 -4.86 -12.08
CA GLN A 721 -1.02 -3.83 -12.39
C GLN A 721 -0.27 -4.10 -13.69
N ASN A 722 -0.01 -5.37 -13.99
CA ASN A 722 0.70 -5.76 -15.21
C ASN A 722 -0.14 -5.61 -16.50
N ILE A 723 -1.47 -5.68 -16.43
CA ILE A 723 -2.38 -5.43 -17.59
C ILE A 723 -2.04 -4.09 -18.24
N TRP A 724 -1.84 -3.05 -17.42
CA TRP A 724 -1.53 -1.69 -17.84
C TRP A 724 -0.13 -1.54 -18.47
N LYS A 725 0.70 -2.59 -18.45
CA LYS A 725 2.02 -2.64 -19.09
C LYS A 725 1.97 -3.13 -20.53
N THR A 726 0.80 -3.57 -21.01
CA THR A 726 0.63 -4.08 -22.36
C THR A 726 0.42 -2.89 -23.31
N PRO A 727 1.28 -2.69 -24.33
CA PRO A 727 1.26 -1.50 -25.19
C PRO A 727 -0.08 -1.19 -25.88
N GLY A 728 -0.97 -2.18 -26.06
CA GLY A 728 -2.31 -1.98 -26.63
C GLY A 728 -3.44 -1.76 -25.61
N ILE A 729 -3.40 -2.36 -24.41
CA ILE A 729 -4.42 -2.11 -23.37
C ILE A 729 -4.26 -0.69 -22.84
N SER A 730 -3.03 -0.19 -22.79
CA SER A 730 -2.74 1.21 -22.55
C SER A 730 -3.28 2.14 -23.63
N GLN A 731 -3.70 1.65 -24.80
CA GLN A 731 -4.36 2.44 -25.86
C GLN A 731 -5.89 2.28 -25.86
N ILE A 732 -6.42 1.07 -25.66
CA ILE A 732 -7.88 0.83 -25.50
C ILE A 732 -8.43 1.56 -24.26
N ASN A 733 -7.64 1.56 -23.19
CA ASN A 733 -7.84 2.39 -22.01
C ASN A 733 -6.72 3.44 -21.90
N SER A 734 -6.14 3.90 -23.02
CA SER A 734 -5.53 5.23 -22.96
C SER A 734 -6.70 6.15 -22.73
N PRO A 735 -6.79 6.82 -21.58
CA PRO A 735 -7.20 8.17 -21.75
C PRO A 735 -6.12 8.77 -22.67
N THR A 736 -6.51 9.16 -23.88
CA THR A 736 -5.83 10.30 -24.48
C THR A 736 -5.70 11.37 -23.39
N LEU A 737 -4.72 12.27 -23.47
CA LEU A 737 -4.60 13.37 -22.51
C LEU A 737 -5.94 14.13 -22.29
N GLU A 738 -6.88 14.00 -23.23
CA GLU A 738 -8.28 14.42 -23.15
C GLU A 738 -9.24 13.45 -22.40
N GLY A 739 -9.06 12.14 -22.44
CA GLY A 739 -9.87 11.14 -21.70
C GLY A 739 -9.67 11.16 -20.18
N LEU A 740 -8.52 11.64 -19.67
CA LEU A 740 -8.29 11.86 -18.23
C LEU A 740 -9.07 13.07 -17.69
N SER A 741 -9.80 13.78 -18.55
CA SER A 741 -10.67 14.90 -18.20
C SER A 741 -12.15 14.49 -18.03
N ARG A 742 -12.51 13.21 -18.22
CA ARG A 742 -13.89 12.71 -18.04
C ARG A 742 -13.91 11.40 -17.23
N PRO A 743 -14.58 11.35 -16.06
CA PRO A 743 -14.58 10.17 -15.21
C PRO A 743 -15.30 8.96 -15.83
N CYS A 744 -14.66 7.79 -15.73
CA CYS A 744 -15.33 6.51 -15.91
C CYS A 744 -16.27 6.24 -14.72
N LYS A 745 -17.38 5.52 -14.93
CA LYS A 745 -18.45 5.31 -13.92
C LYS A 745 -17.99 4.61 -12.63
N VAL A 746 -16.81 3.98 -12.61
CA VAL A 746 -16.20 3.36 -11.42
C VAL A 746 -15.26 4.32 -10.68
N GLU A 747 -14.72 5.34 -11.36
CA GLU A 747 -13.84 6.39 -10.82
C GLU A 747 -14.58 7.49 -10.06
N ARG A 748 -15.91 7.56 -10.22
CA ARG A 748 -16.79 8.48 -9.48
C ARG A 748 -16.67 8.36 -7.95
N TRP A 749 -16.22 7.21 -7.43
CA TRP A 749 -16.09 7.03 -5.98
C TRP A 749 -14.87 7.75 -5.38
N ASN A 750 -13.79 7.93 -6.16
CA ASN A 750 -12.60 8.67 -5.72
C ASN A 750 -12.66 10.15 -6.14
N GLU A 751 -13.20 10.46 -7.32
CA GLU A 751 -13.37 11.86 -7.74
C GLU A 751 -14.38 12.60 -6.89
N ASP A 752 -15.50 11.98 -6.49
CA ASP A 752 -16.49 12.68 -5.67
C ASP A 752 -15.98 12.93 -4.23
N PHE A 753 -15.06 12.09 -3.74
CA PHE A 753 -14.43 12.25 -2.42
C PHE A 753 -13.26 13.24 -2.43
N ILE A 754 -12.48 13.28 -3.52
CA ILE A 754 -11.30 14.13 -3.66
C ILE A 754 -11.62 15.47 -4.33
N ASN A 755 -12.62 15.61 -5.21
CA ASN A 755 -12.94 16.87 -5.90
C ASN A 755 -13.95 17.76 -5.15
N TYR A 756 -14.66 17.25 -4.13
CA TYR A 756 -15.65 18.03 -3.39
C TYR A 756 -15.12 18.71 -2.12
N TYR A 757 -14.12 18.13 -1.45
CA TYR A 757 -13.32 18.84 -0.43
C TYR A 757 -12.18 19.61 -1.08
#